data_AF-A0A336MVQ2-F1
#
_entry.id   AF-A0A336MVQ2-F1
#
_cell.length_a   1.000
_cell.length_b   1.000
_cell.length_c   1.000
_cell.angle_alpha   90.00
_cell.angle_beta   90.00
_cell.angle_gamma   90.00
#
_symmetry.space_group_name_H-M   'P 1'
#
loop_
_entity.id
_entity.type
_entity.pdbx_description
1 polymer ?
#
loop_
_entity_poly.entity_id
_entity_poly.type
_entity_poly.pdbx_seq_one_letter_code
_entity_poly.pdbx_strand_id
1 'polypeptide(L)'
;MENNGENHRPKRRRVDKRSAALEKMRNLKGKKNKYKIDELENVYDMVDEDEYAKKVSLQAAEHWIDEDGVAEYIEDGREIFDEEEEQDERVSKSIVSQKTNMKEIDLHDPNTVKLSKYFTKEKVKSINNIKNETSVGKDSLLENILNQMENENKNFNILENEVKTHPQESLDASNKISAASGIEKQFCEKKIDNESFQHSTKKNLQTKEINLKNSTEMLKFWLWDIWEDNVKKPGHLFLFGRTEINGEFISTCIQISNVERCLYLLPRTRHLDTNDRVTMKDVYEEITSITNSLGIDVYKCKTVTKHFAFQIPDVDIPHTSEYLMVRYNGGLKVPKPNGAYKTISYIFGCNSSSTETFLIERCIKGPCWISVSNYKVIESSTSYCKLQLLCLSTSSITVLKDKHDPPPPLIVLGLNLRVVPHSRTKTEIVAISCLVNNNFSIDKDSQNEVFTEHFCLLSHPSDVTFPIGFHNAIKTSKYTNIQVCDSERGLLACFLAKLQSVDPDVIVTQDANARQLDVLCSNLINLKVSQISRIGRLRMANITSSRKIEDYFIGRMIVDVKTSAEELQRLRSFDMNSLCRAILKLPDDARKDIYPNDIPKMYSTTEKLIEFINLTMQDTLYSLQIMIELEILPLALQITNISGNLMSSTLRGGRSERNEWLLLHAFSEKDYIVPDKYHKEKKTLDSLDIAPGKKKAQYAGGLVLDPVKGFYDKYVLLMDFNSLYPSIIQEYNICFTTIICKDNEVSLPDPAAEVGILPKQIKKLVESRRQVKSLLAQPDLPKNLKSKYNIRQKALKLTANSMYGCLGFPQSRFYAQHIASLITQKGREILTNTKATVEKLQYIVVYGDTDSIMVLTNSTNYDEVYEKGAHIKQTVNKLYRHIELDIDGIFKYLLLLKKKKYAALTISKNNYGDLVEIPEFKGLDIVRRDWCKFAQKVGENVLKEILSDIPMEKRVENIHSYLRNVSKDLQENKIETECLQITKQLSQSVGEYRNTAYSLPHVQVAMRMNITMNRNFKKGDVVGYVHPIVTRIIEPLNETDAVKIAECLGLDMKKFKTSSKSVFENCVNTNCNSKPIQFGSSIVNELLVDIQMVLQRFYENWLICNDPLCNNNTKDFSHVSFQGNSLCTICKKGTLIRQFTEMELFNQLDYYKQMFTLDERDINVPFFAILLPTQIKC
;
A
#
# COMPACT_ATOMS: atom_id res chain seq x y z
N MET A 1 66.85 34.09 -58.68
CA MET A 1 65.87 34.61 -59.65
C MET A 1 64.48 34.36 -59.11
N GLU A 2 63.59 35.33 -59.29
CA GLU A 2 62.14 35.20 -59.51
C GLU A 2 61.21 34.34 -58.61
N ASN A 3 60.20 35.05 -58.09
CA ASN A 3 58.76 34.74 -58.14
C ASN A 3 58.08 33.85 -57.06
N ASN A 4 57.52 34.58 -56.09
CA ASN A 4 56.08 34.59 -55.71
C ASN A 4 55.51 33.45 -54.83
N GLY A 5 55.03 33.84 -53.63
CA GLY A 5 54.17 32.97 -52.80
C GLY A 5 53.90 33.42 -51.37
N GLU A 6 54.66 34.37 -50.79
CA GLU A 6 54.55 34.69 -49.37
C GLU A 6 53.23 35.39 -48.97
N ASN A 7 52.68 35.01 -47.80
CA ASN A 7 51.67 35.81 -47.10
C ASN A 7 51.67 35.56 -45.57
N HIS A 8 52.74 36.00 -44.89
CA HIS A 8 52.75 36.09 -43.43
C HIS A 8 51.68 37.10 -42.96
N ARG A 9 50.70 36.66 -42.15
CA ARG A 9 49.62 37.52 -41.66
C ARG A 9 50.05 38.31 -40.41
N PRO A 10 50.16 39.65 -40.44
CA PRO A 10 50.66 40.43 -39.31
C PRO A 10 49.58 40.72 -38.25
N LYS A 11 50.02 40.95 -37.00
CA LYS A 11 49.16 41.53 -35.94
C LYS A 11 48.83 42.99 -36.28
N ARG A 12 47.54 43.33 -36.43
CA ARG A 12 47.05 44.73 -36.39
C ARG A 12 45.78 44.84 -35.55
N ARG A 13 45.62 46.00 -34.91
CA ARG A 13 44.52 46.35 -33.97
C ARG A 13 43.15 46.18 -34.64
N ARG A 14 42.16 45.67 -33.90
CA ARG A 14 40.74 45.77 -34.27
C ARG A 14 40.08 46.84 -33.39
N VAL A 15 39.26 47.68 -33.99
CA VAL A 15 38.67 48.88 -33.37
C VAL A 15 37.42 48.52 -32.57
N ASP A 16 37.24 49.16 -31.41
CA ASP A 16 36.03 49.04 -30.60
C ASP A 16 34.78 49.50 -31.35
N LYS A 17 33.86 48.56 -31.63
CA LYS A 17 32.55 48.88 -32.22
C LYS A 17 31.64 49.73 -31.30
N ARG A 18 31.98 49.83 -30.01
CA ARG A 18 31.15 50.47 -28.98
C ARG A 18 31.18 52.00 -29.03
N SER A 19 32.30 52.61 -29.43
CA SER A 19 32.42 54.08 -29.58
C SER A 19 31.67 54.59 -30.81
N ALA A 20 31.87 53.95 -31.97
CA ALA A 20 31.20 54.33 -33.22
C ALA A 20 29.66 54.25 -33.16
N ALA A 21 29.11 53.34 -32.33
CA ALA A 21 27.67 53.28 -32.06
C ALA A 21 27.19 54.45 -31.19
N LEU A 22 27.93 54.81 -30.13
CA LEU A 22 27.63 55.95 -29.26
C LEU A 22 27.71 57.30 -30.00
N GLU A 23 28.62 57.43 -30.96
CA GLU A 23 28.78 58.64 -31.78
C GLU A 23 27.61 58.81 -32.77
N LYS A 24 27.17 57.72 -33.42
CA LYS A 24 25.92 57.71 -34.19
C LYS A 24 24.69 58.06 -33.33
N MET A 25 24.60 57.54 -32.10
CA MET A 25 23.51 57.85 -31.16
C MET A 25 23.50 59.33 -30.73
N ARG A 26 24.66 59.98 -30.60
CA ARG A 26 24.73 61.44 -30.34
C ARG A 26 24.23 62.25 -31.54
N ASN A 27 24.63 61.90 -32.75
CA ASN A 27 24.25 62.62 -33.97
C ASN A 27 22.76 62.49 -34.36
N LEU A 28 22.00 61.61 -33.72
CA LEU A 28 20.56 61.42 -33.96
C LEU A 28 19.65 62.23 -33.01
N LYS A 29 20.19 62.84 -31.94
CA LYS A 29 19.42 63.75 -31.08
C LYS A 29 19.28 65.14 -31.72
N GLY A 30 18.30 65.32 -32.61
CA GLY A 30 17.95 66.68 -33.07
C GLY A 30 16.99 66.85 -34.25
N LYS A 31 16.59 65.79 -34.97
CA LYS A 31 15.70 65.93 -36.15
C LYS A 31 14.55 64.94 -36.12
N LYS A 32 13.31 65.46 -36.15
CA LYS A 32 12.11 64.68 -36.49
C LYS A 32 12.14 64.37 -37.99
N ASN A 33 11.78 63.15 -38.38
CA ASN A 33 11.30 62.84 -39.74
C ASN A 33 10.36 61.63 -39.70
N LYS A 34 9.40 61.61 -40.62
CA LYS A 34 8.42 60.52 -40.75
C LYS A 34 9.03 59.35 -41.51
N TYR A 35 8.70 58.12 -41.12
CA TYR A 35 8.85 56.95 -42.00
C TYR A 35 7.50 56.66 -42.67
N LYS A 36 7.55 56.24 -43.94
CA LYS A 36 6.46 55.49 -44.56
C LYS A 36 6.56 54.03 -44.12
N ILE A 37 5.43 53.33 -44.18
CA ILE A 37 5.38 51.87 -44.08
C ILE A 37 5.19 51.36 -45.51
N ASP A 38 6.06 50.47 -45.95
CA ASP A 38 5.84 49.65 -47.14
C ASP A 38 5.19 48.33 -46.69
N GLU A 39 4.37 47.73 -47.55
CA GLU A 39 3.50 46.59 -47.18
C GLU A 39 4.32 45.29 -47.03
N LEU A 40 4.06 44.52 -45.96
CA LEU A 40 4.67 43.21 -45.77
C LEU A 40 3.86 42.13 -46.50
N GLU A 41 4.56 41.20 -47.13
CA GLU A 41 3.98 39.99 -47.72
C GLU A 41 3.33 39.11 -46.63
N ASN A 42 2.23 38.44 -46.99
CA ASN A 42 1.45 37.64 -46.06
C ASN A 42 2.09 36.27 -45.83
N VAL A 43 2.47 35.95 -44.60
CA VAL A 43 3.25 34.74 -44.24
C VAL A 43 2.35 33.52 -43.96
N TYR A 44 1.22 33.42 -44.68
CA TYR A 44 0.21 32.38 -44.49
C TYR A 44 -0.39 31.95 -45.83
N ASP A 45 -0.23 30.67 -46.17
CA ASP A 45 -0.89 30.05 -47.32
C ASP A 45 -2.37 29.79 -47.01
N MET A 46 -3.25 30.15 -47.94
CA MET A 46 -4.68 29.81 -47.89
C MET A 46 -4.89 28.42 -48.47
N VAL A 47 -5.52 27.54 -47.70
CA VAL A 47 -5.80 26.13 -48.04
C VAL A 47 -7.32 25.95 -48.17
N ASP A 48 -7.78 25.17 -49.14
CA ASP A 48 -9.22 24.89 -49.32
C ASP A 48 -9.76 23.82 -48.35
N GLU A 49 -11.08 23.70 -48.25
CA GLU A 49 -11.73 22.81 -47.27
C GLU A 49 -11.47 21.32 -47.55
N ASP A 50 -11.27 20.91 -48.81
CA ASP A 50 -10.99 19.52 -49.19
C ASP A 50 -9.53 19.13 -48.89
N GLU A 51 -8.57 20.02 -49.14
CA GLU A 51 -7.17 19.79 -48.76
C GLU A 51 -6.98 19.92 -47.25
N TYR A 52 -7.73 20.80 -46.57
CA TYR A 52 -7.80 20.86 -45.11
C TYR A 52 -8.38 19.57 -44.53
N ALA A 53 -9.52 19.09 -45.04
CA ALA A 53 -10.12 17.83 -44.61
C ALA A 53 -9.18 16.63 -44.82
N LYS A 54 -8.40 16.60 -45.92
CA LYS A 54 -7.34 15.61 -46.12
C LYS A 54 -6.19 15.73 -45.11
N LYS A 55 -5.70 16.93 -44.85
CA LYS A 55 -4.63 17.18 -43.86
C LYS A 55 -5.08 16.79 -42.45
N VAL A 56 -6.31 17.13 -42.06
CA VAL A 56 -6.94 16.69 -40.80
C VAL A 56 -7.13 15.17 -40.76
N SER A 57 -7.57 14.54 -41.85
CA SER A 57 -7.73 13.06 -41.91
C SER A 57 -6.39 12.32 -41.81
N LEU A 58 -5.31 12.88 -42.37
CA LEU A 58 -3.96 12.34 -42.21
C LEU A 58 -3.42 12.57 -40.80
N GLN A 59 -3.63 13.75 -40.22
CA GLN A 59 -3.25 14.01 -38.82
C GLN A 59 -4.02 13.12 -37.83
N ALA A 60 -5.29 12.79 -38.11
CA ALA A 60 -6.08 11.85 -37.32
C ALA A 60 -5.57 10.39 -37.39
N ALA A 61 -4.69 10.07 -38.35
CA ALA A 61 -4.01 8.77 -38.43
C ALA A 61 -2.63 8.75 -37.73
N GLU A 62 -1.99 9.93 -37.53
CA GLU A 62 -0.63 10.03 -36.99
C GLU A 62 -0.51 10.69 -35.61
N HIS A 63 -1.57 11.35 -35.10
CA HIS A 63 -1.56 11.97 -33.76
C HIS A 63 -2.53 11.32 -32.77
N TRP A 64 -1.94 10.67 -31.76
CA TRP A 64 -2.61 10.37 -30.49
C TRP A 64 -3.14 11.66 -29.82
N ILE A 65 -4.25 11.52 -29.08
CA ILE A 65 -4.72 12.53 -28.14
C ILE A 65 -3.83 12.47 -26.88
N ASP A 66 -3.06 13.51 -26.64
CA ASP A 66 -2.39 13.76 -25.34
C ASP A 66 -3.49 14.16 -24.32
N GLU A 67 -3.92 13.22 -23.46
CA GLU A 67 -4.70 13.57 -22.25
C GLU A 67 -3.73 14.01 -21.13
N ASP A 68 -3.70 15.31 -20.84
CA ASP A 68 -3.04 15.84 -19.64
C ASP A 68 -3.81 15.45 -18.36
N GLY A 69 -3.09 15.17 -17.27
CA GLY A 69 -3.69 14.97 -15.94
C GLY A 69 -3.50 13.59 -15.27
N VAL A 70 -2.72 12.67 -15.86
CA VAL A 70 -2.59 11.30 -15.31
C VAL A 70 -1.83 11.28 -13.97
N ALA A 71 -2.54 11.05 -12.87
CA ALA A 71 -1.97 10.59 -11.61
C ALA A 71 -1.65 9.08 -11.72
N GLU A 72 -0.37 8.76 -11.87
CA GLU A 72 0.05 7.48 -12.48
C GLU A 72 0.01 6.23 -11.59
N TYR A 73 -0.23 5.09 -12.26
CA TYR A 73 -0.07 3.73 -11.72
C TYR A 73 1.35 3.49 -11.19
N ILE A 74 1.44 3.07 -9.93
CA ILE A 74 2.63 2.46 -9.34
C ILE A 74 2.29 1.02 -8.98
N GLU A 75 2.76 0.06 -9.77
CA GLU A 75 2.87 -1.30 -9.27
C GLU A 75 3.99 -1.33 -8.22
N ASP A 76 3.62 -1.28 -6.93
CA ASP A 76 4.53 -1.44 -5.79
C ASP A 76 4.43 -2.87 -5.20
N GLY A 77 4.09 -3.84 -6.06
CA GLY A 77 3.87 -5.25 -5.73
C GLY A 77 2.58 -5.57 -4.95
N ARG A 78 1.72 -4.57 -4.73
CA ARG A 78 0.46 -4.67 -3.96
C ARG A 78 -0.75 -4.45 -4.86
N GLU A 79 -1.28 -5.52 -5.46
CA GLU A 79 -2.57 -5.51 -6.15
C GLU A 79 -3.72 -5.31 -5.15
N ILE A 80 -3.99 -4.07 -4.77
CA ILE A 80 -5.22 -3.64 -4.12
C ILE A 80 -6.09 -3.02 -5.21
N PHE A 81 -7.20 -3.66 -5.54
CA PHE A 81 -8.15 -3.15 -6.54
C PHE A 81 -8.93 -1.95 -5.97
N ASP A 82 -8.78 -0.79 -6.63
CA ASP A 82 -9.50 0.49 -6.48
C ASP A 82 -9.43 1.16 -5.08
N GLU A 83 -8.99 2.42 -4.92
CA GLU A 83 -8.95 3.61 -5.81
C GLU A 83 -7.97 4.69 -5.24
N GLU A 84 -7.88 5.92 -5.81
CA GLU A 84 -7.34 7.24 -5.29
C GLU A 84 -6.31 7.94 -6.23
N GLU A 85 -6.36 9.25 -6.57
CA GLU A 85 -7.30 10.36 -6.30
C GLU A 85 -6.97 11.59 -7.23
N GLU A 86 -7.85 12.59 -7.34
CA GLU A 86 -7.72 13.81 -8.17
C GLU A 86 -6.78 14.90 -7.56
N GLN A 87 -6.16 15.77 -8.40
CA GLN A 87 -5.85 17.18 -8.05
C GLN A 87 -5.51 18.04 -9.30
N ASP A 88 -5.75 19.36 -9.19
CA ASP A 88 -5.80 20.31 -10.32
C ASP A 88 -4.47 20.67 -11.01
N GLU A 89 -4.62 21.22 -12.22
CA GLU A 89 -3.60 21.66 -13.20
C GLU A 89 -2.51 22.62 -12.64
N ARG A 90 -1.30 22.77 -13.20
CA ARG A 90 -0.94 23.01 -14.62
C ARG A 90 0.45 22.47 -15.06
N VAL A 91 0.69 22.54 -16.37
CA VAL A 91 1.56 21.70 -17.22
C VAL A 91 2.18 22.59 -18.33
N SER A 92 3.36 22.35 -18.93
CA SER A 92 4.54 21.52 -18.62
C SER A 92 5.79 22.14 -19.33
N LYS A 93 6.74 21.58 -20.11
CA LYS A 93 7.12 20.22 -20.63
C LYS A 93 8.68 20.11 -20.58
N SER A 94 9.44 19.68 -21.60
CA SER A 94 10.96 19.64 -21.60
C SER A 94 11.54 19.87 -23.03
N ILE A 95 12.85 19.87 -23.41
CA ILE A 95 14.13 19.20 -23.01
C ILE A 95 15.35 20.08 -23.46
N VAL A 96 16.65 19.88 -23.10
CA VAL A 96 17.75 19.08 -23.76
C VAL A 96 19.10 19.36 -23.02
N SER A 97 20.11 18.47 -23.11
CA SER A 97 21.38 18.54 -22.34
C SER A 97 22.69 18.72 -23.15
N GLN A 98 23.72 19.34 -22.54
CA GLN A 98 25.15 19.19 -22.90
C GLN A 98 26.02 19.16 -21.61
N LYS A 99 27.22 18.55 -21.67
CA LYS A 99 28.11 18.28 -20.53
C LYS A 99 29.41 19.10 -20.58
N THR A 100 29.89 19.61 -19.43
CA THR A 100 31.31 19.96 -19.24
C THR A 100 31.77 19.96 -17.77
N ASN A 101 32.77 19.09 -17.53
CA ASN A 101 33.64 18.83 -16.38
C ASN A 101 33.93 19.90 -15.29
N MET A 102 34.19 19.37 -14.07
CA MET A 102 35.11 19.85 -13.01
C MET A 102 34.67 21.08 -12.19
N LYS A 103 35.05 21.24 -10.90
CA LYS A 103 36.18 20.65 -10.14
C LYS A 103 35.82 20.52 -8.64
N GLU A 104 36.48 19.61 -7.90
CA GLU A 104 36.37 19.47 -6.44
C GLU A 104 37.22 20.51 -5.68
N ILE A 105 36.82 20.83 -4.44
CA ILE A 105 37.65 21.49 -3.39
C ILE A 105 37.24 20.90 -2.02
N ASP A 106 38.22 20.61 -1.16
CA ASP A 106 38.09 19.82 0.07
C ASP A 106 37.39 20.49 1.27
N LEU A 107 37.02 19.64 2.25
CA LEU A 107 36.49 20.00 3.58
C LEU A 107 37.44 19.51 4.70
N HIS A 108 37.92 20.44 5.53
CA HIS A 108 38.52 20.22 6.87
C HIS A 108 38.79 21.60 7.52
N ASP A 109 38.76 21.83 8.85
CA ASP A 109 38.20 21.03 9.96
C ASP A 109 37.74 21.99 11.12
N PRO A 110 37.77 21.74 12.46
CA PRO A 110 36.59 22.03 13.30
C PRO A 110 36.83 22.98 14.50
N ASN A 111 35.84 23.02 15.41
CA ASN A 111 35.88 23.48 16.81
C ASN A 111 36.05 24.99 17.10
N THR A 112 34.93 25.67 17.43
CA THR A 112 34.73 26.68 18.51
C THR A 112 33.33 27.32 18.39
N VAL A 113 32.62 27.80 19.43
CA VAL A 113 32.66 27.52 20.88
C VAL A 113 31.30 27.89 21.54
N LYS A 114 30.90 27.14 22.59
CA LYS A 114 29.91 27.44 23.67
C LYS A 114 28.51 28.03 23.35
N LEU A 115 27.50 27.28 23.82
CA LEU A 115 26.10 27.70 23.99
C LEU A 115 25.92 28.59 25.24
N SER A 116 25.51 29.86 25.10
CA SER A 116 24.86 30.66 26.16
C SER A 116 24.33 32.00 25.62
N LYS A 117 23.31 32.60 26.27
CA LYS A 117 22.47 33.72 25.77
C LYS A 117 21.57 33.27 24.60
N TYR A 118 20.33 33.75 24.43
CA TYR A 118 19.64 34.87 25.06
C TYR A 118 18.28 34.47 25.66
N PHE A 119 18.03 34.86 26.91
CA PHE A 119 16.70 35.07 27.48
C PHE A 119 16.79 36.18 28.53
N THR A 120 16.31 37.38 28.20
CA THR A 120 16.13 38.48 29.16
C THR A 120 14.90 39.30 28.77
N LYS A 121 14.03 39.53 29.73
CA LYS A 121 13.01 40.59 29.71
C LYS A 121 13.72 41.97 29.86
N GLU A 122 13.11 43.16 29.89
CA GLU A 122 11.72 43.58 30.07
C GLU A 122 11.62 45.09 29.71
N LYS A 123 10.46 45.61 29.29
CA LYS A 123 9.77 46.77 29.91
C LYS A 123 8.49 47.17 29.17
N VAL A 124 7.67 47.97 29.85
CA VAL A 124 6.24 48.22 29.61
C VAL A 124 5.94 49.70 29.94
N LYS A 125 4.96 50.33 29.26
CA LYS A 125 3.85 51.15 29.84
C LYS A 125 3.21 52.17 28.88
N SER A 126 1.88 52.14 28.84
CA SER A 126 1.00 53.31 28.94
C SER A 126 -0.15 52.96 29.90
N ILE A 127 -0.78 53.95 30.56
CA ILE A 127 -1.60 53.79 31.78
C ILE A 127 -2.75 54.83 31.81
N ASN A 128 -3.88 54.48 32.49
CA ASN A 128 -4.99 55.30 33.05
C ASN A 128 -6.36 54.76 32.58
N ASN A 129 -7.44 54.62 33.36
CA ASN A 129 -7.75 54.84 34.80
C ASN A 129 -8.52 53.58 35.33
N ILE A 130 -8.49 53.11 36.60
CA ILE A 130 -8.70 53.74 37.93
C ILE A 130 -10.19 54.14 38.10
N LYS A 131 -10.99 53.66 39.10
CA LYS A 131 -10.70 53.33 40.52
C LYS A 131 -11.69 52.29 41.13
N ASN A 132 -11.22 51.59 42.18
CA ASN A 132 -11.80 50.96 43.41
C ASN A 132 -13.35 50.91 43.62
N GLU A 133 -13.98 50.03 44.42
CA GLU A 133 -13.74 49.71 45.87
C GLU A 133 -14.08 48.25 46.32
N THR A 134 -14.28 48.05 47.64
CA THR A 134 -13.86 46.91 48.48
C THR A 134 -14.90 45.85 48.85
N SER A 135 -14.37 44.70 49.31
CA SER A 135 -14.86 43.83 50.41
C SER A 135 -15.83 42.67 50.10
N VAL A 136 -15.97 41.77 51.08
CA VAL A 136 -16.55 40.41 50.96
C VAL A 136 -17.93 40.36 51.61
N GLY A 137 -18.93 39.84 50.91
CA GLY A 137 -20.22 39.52 51.53
C GLY A 137 -21.26 38.92 50.59
N LYS A 138 -21.49 37.60 50.72
CA LYS A 138 -22.69 36.83 50.31
C LYS A 138 -23.13 36.93 48.83
N ASP A 139 -23.07 35.79 48.15
CA ASP A 139 -24.03 35.45 47.08
C ASP A 139 -24.51 34.00 47.29
N SER A 140 -25.80 33.83 47.63
CA SER A 140 -26.38 32.56 48.10
C SER A 140 -26.82 31.62 46.97
N LEU A 141 -26.22 31.73 45.79
CA LEU A 141 -26.66 31.01 44.59
C LEU A 141 -26.01 29.62 44.45
N LEU A 142 -24.72 29.49 44.76
CA LEU A 142 -23.98 28.22 44.64
C LEU A 142 -24.46 27.15 45.64
N GLU A 143 -24.84 27.57 46.84
CA GLU A 143 -25.23 26.69 47.94
C GLU A 143 -26.61 26.04 47.70
N ASN A 144 -27.52 26.71 46.99
CA ASN A 144 -28.82 26.15 46.62
C ASN A 144 -28.69 25.11 45.49
N ILE A 145 -27.81 25.35 44.50
CA ILE A 145 -27.61 24.43 43.36
C ILE A 145 -26.99 23.10 43.81
N LEU A 146 -26.05 23.12 44.76
CA LEU A 146 -25.46 21.91 45.34
C LEU A 146 -26.50 21.09 46.14
N ASN A 147 -27.36 21.76 46.91
CA ASN A 147 -28.40 21.10 47.72
C ASN A 147 -29.55 20.49 46.89
N GLN A 148 -29.74 20.86 45.62
CA GLN A 148 -30.70 20.19 44.75
C GLN A 148 -30.17 18.85 44.20
N MET A 149 -28.91 18.78 43.76
CA MET A 149 -28.35 17.57 43.14
C MET A 149 -28.17 16.38 44.10
N GLU A 150 -28.07 16.62 45.42
CA GLU A 150 -27.97 15.54 46.42
C GLU A 150 -29.32 14.94 46.86
N ASN A 151 -30.45 15.51 46.43
CA ASN A 151 -31.79 15.06 46.85
C ASN A 151 -32.52 14.22 45.78
N GLU A 152 -32.27 14.42 44.49
CA GLU A 152 -32.90 13.60 43.43
C GLU A 152 -32.39 12.15 43.42
N ASN A 153 -31.14 11.92 43.83
CA ASN A 153 -30.49 10.61 43.91
C ASN A 153 -31.02 9.68 45.03
N LYS A 154 -32.11 10.03 45.72
CA LYS A 154 -32.68 9.23 46.84
C LYS A 154 -34.06 8.61 46.57
N ASN A 155 -34.72 8.94 45.45
CA ASN A 155 -36.10 8.51 45.16
C ASN A 155 -36.23 7.34 44.16
N PHE A 156 -35.14 6.66 43.77
CA PHE A 156 -35.15 5.55 42.80
C PHE A 156 -34.91 4.15 43.39
N ASN A 157 -35.10 3.98 44.71
CA ASN A 157 -35.01 2.68 45.40
C ASN A 157 -36.16 2.50 46.41
N ILE A 158 -37.38 2.24 45.93
CA ILE A 158 -38.53 1.64 46.63
C ILE A 158 -39.64 1.42 45.58
N LEU A 159 -40.35 0.28 45.64
CA LEU A 159 -41.27 -0.26 44.62
C LEU A 159 -40.53 -0.76 43.35
N GLU A 160 -40.84 -1.90 42.73
CA GLU A 160 -41.93 -2.88 42.97
C GLU A 160 -41.40 -4.33 43.18
N ASN A 161 -42.23 -5.19 43.77
CA ASN A 161 -42.04 -6.64 43.88
C ASN A 161 -43.44 -7.30 43.96
N GLU A 162 -43.56 -8.57 43.55
CA GLU A 162 -44.84 -9.29 43.28
C GLU A 162 -45.56 -8.76 41.99
N VAL A 163 -46.35 -9.51 41.18
CA VAL A 163 -47.20 -10.70 41.38
C VAL A 163 -46.90 -11.81 40.30
N LYS A 164 -47.82 -12.78 40.01
CA LYS A 164 -47.52 -14.18 39.63
C LYS A 164 -48.14 -14.70 38.28
N THR A 165 -47.42 -15.64 37.65
CA THR A 165 -47.84 -16.88 36.90
C THR A 165 -48.65 -16.88 35.57
N HIS A 166 -47.99 -17.40 34.50
CA HIS A 166 -48.42 -18.42 33.47
C HIS A 166 -49.65 -18.21 32.53
N PRO A 167 -49.77 -18.95 31.39
CA PRO A 167 -48.74 -19.38 30.40
C PRO A 167 -49.20 -19.36 28.90
N GLN A 168 -48.28 -19.26 27.91
CA GLN A 168 -48.41 -19.86 26.55
C GLN A 168 -47.09 -19.81 25.72
N GLU A 169 -47.06 -20.36 24.50
CA GLU A 169 -45.87 -21.02 23.92
C GLU A 169 -45.32 -20.43 22.59
N SER A 170 -43.98 -20.30 22.49
CA SER A 170 -43.11 -20.65 21.33
C SER A 170 -43.21 -19.88 19.98
N LEU A 171 -42.20 -19.76 19.09
CA LEU A 171 -40.82 -20.32 19.01
C LEU A 171 -39.75 -19.24 18.65
N ASP A 172 -38.49 -19.56 19.01
CA ASP A 172 -37.21 -19.31 18.32
C ASP A 172 -36.80 -17.91 17.80
N ALA A 173 -36.10 -17.15 18.67
CA ALA A 173 -35.19 -16.07 18.26
C ALA A 173 -33.96 -15.87 19.20
N SER A 174 -33.55 -16.89 19.96
CA SER A 174 -32.74 -16.70 21.18
C SER A 174 -31.51 -17.63 21.31
N ASN A 175 -30.57 -17.60 20.36
CA ASN A 175 -29.36 -18.45 20.42
C ASN A 175 -28.05 -17.81 19.90
N LYS A 176 -27.85 -16.49 20.10
CA LYS A 176 -26.59 -15.78 19.77
C LYS A 176 -26.08 -14.75 20.79
N ILE A 177 -26.73 -14.57 21.94
CA ILE A 177 -26.40 -13.52 22.93
C ILE A 177 -25.79 -14.13 24.21
N SER A 178 -24.68 -14.86 24.05
CA SER A 178 -23.96 -15.52 25.16
C SER A 178 -22.44 -15.36 25.12
N ALA A 179 -21.89 -14.69 24.09
CA ALA A 179 -20.44 -14.58 23.91
C ALA A 179 -19.74 -13.76 25.00
N ALA A 180 -20.34 -12.66 25.46
CA ALA A 180 -19.72 -11.75 26.43
C ALA A 180 -19.49 -12.42 27.81
N SER A 181 -20.46 -13.17 28.32
CA SER A 181 -20.34 -13.91 29.60
C SER A 181 -19.53 -15.22 29.47
N GLY A 182 -19.12 -15.60 28.27
CA GLY A 182 -18.19 -16.71 28.04
C GLY A 182 -16.72 -16.37 28.35
N ILE A 183 -16.34 -15.09 28.24
CA ILE A 183 -14.94 -14.65 28.41
C ILE A 183 -14.47 -14.84 29.86
N GLU A 184 -15.28 -14.44 30.84
CA GLU A 184 -14.98 -14.69 32.26
C GLU A 184 -14.96 -16.19 32.59
N LYS A 185 -15.84 -17.00 31.98
CA LYS A 185 -15.87 -18.46 32.19
C LYS A 185 -14.60 -19.15 31.72
N GLN A 186 -14.06 -18.78 30.55
CA GLN A 186 -12.80 -19.36 30.05
C GLN A 186 -11.60 -19.08 30.98
N PHE A 187 -11.60 -17.98 31.74
CA PHE A 187 -10.60 -17.73 32.79
C PHE A 187 -10.97 -18.35 34.16
N CYS A 188 -12.23 -18.71 34.41
CA CYS A 188 -12.70 -19.25 35.70
C CYS A 188 -12.58 -20.78 35.83
N GLU A 189 -12.77 -21.56 34.75
CA GLU A 189 -12.98 -23.01 34.87
C GLU A 189 -11.68 -23.82 35.11
N LYS A 190 -10.50 -23.25 34.84
CA LYS A 190 -9.22 -23.96 34.93
C LYS A 190 -8.43 -23.62 36.21
N LYS A 191 -8.74 -24.35 37.29
CA LYS A 191 -7.85 -24.45 38.45
C LYS A 191 -6.53 -25.10 38.05
N ILE A 192 -5.41 -24.54 38.52
CA ILE A 192 -4.11 -25.22 38.58
C ILE A 192 -3.81 -25.44 40.06
N ASP A 193 -3.58 -26.68 40.48
CA ASP A 193 -3.21 -26.99 41.86
C ASP A 193 -1.78 -26.50 42.13
N ASN A 194 -1.63 -25.50 42.99
CA ASN A 194 -0.35 -24.82 43.24
C ASN A 194 0.78 -25.75 43.75
N GLU A 195 0.43 -26.89 44.35
CA GLU A 195 1.42 -27.89 44.80
C GLU A 195 2.16 -28.55 43.62
N SER A 196 1.52 -28.63 42.45
CA SER A 196 2.14 -29.14 41.22
C SER A 196 3.36 -28.33 40.80
N PHE A 197 3.41 -27.02 41.10
CA PHE A 197 4.51 -26.14 40.69
C PHE A 197 5.75 -26.23 41.59
N GLN A 198 5.59 -26.67 42.84
CA GLN A 198 6.71 -26.96 43.76
C GLN A 198 7.20 -28.42 43.68
N HIS A 199 6.44 -29.32 43.06
CA HIS A 199 6.92 -30.68 42.72
C HIS A 199 7.43 -30.82 41.28
N SER A 200 6.92 -30.05 40.30
CA SER A 200 7.49 -30.01 38.95
C SER A 200 8.92 -29.42 38.94
N THR A 201 9.22 -28.48 39.84
CA THR A 201 10.58 -27.94 40.07
C THR A 201 11.57 -28.95 40.68
N LYS A 202 11.12 -30.14 41.08
CA LYS A 202 11.97 -31.33 41.35
C LYS A 202 11.78 -32.49 40.36
N LYS A 203 10.91 -32.32 39.35
CA LYS A 203 10.68 -33.29 38.25
C LYS A 203 10.93 -32.67 36.86
N ASN A 204 11.97 -31.84 36.72
CA ASN A 204 12.50 -31.48 35.40
C ASN A 204 13.97 -31.04 35.41
N LEU A 205 14.88 -31.96 35.75
CA LEU A 205 16.22 -31.98 35.16
C LEU A 205 16.80 -33.40 35.02
N GLN A 206 15.96 -34.38 34.68
CA GLN A 206 16.41 -35.52 33.91
C GLN A 206 16.01 -35.28 32.47
N THR A 207 16.98 -34.89 31.65
CA THR A 207 16.94 -35.22 30.23
C THR A 207 16.79 -36.74 30.13
N LYS A 208 15.61 -37.24 29.78
CA LYS A 208 15.48 -38.60 29.24
C LYS A 208 16.48 -38.67 28.08
N GLU A 209 17.46 -39.56 28.17
CA GLU A 209 18.51 -39.65 27.16
C GLU A 209 17.87 -39.91 25.79
N ILE A 210 18.01 -38.94 24.88
CA ILE A 210 17.60 -39.10 23.50
C ILE A 210 18.62 -40.02 22.85
N ASN A 211 18.42 -41.33 23.01
CA ASN A 211 19.35 -42.40 22.62
C ASN A 211 19.42 -42.62 21.08
N LEU A 212 19.32 -41.52 20.32
CA LEU A 212 19.68 -41.46 18.90
C LEU A 212 21.20 -41.54 18.77
N LYS A 213 21.70 -42.76 18.65
CA LYS A 213 23.09 -43.01 18.23
C LYS A 213 23.27 -42.53 16.79
N ASN A 214 24.49 -42.12 16.42
CA ASN A 214 24.81 -41.80 15.03
C ASN A 214 24.50 -43.01 14.14
N SER A 215 23.49 -42.93 13.27
CA SER A 215 23.00 -44.05 12.47
C SER A 215 22.84 -43.71 10.99
N THR A 216 22.78 -44.75 10.17
CA THR A 216 22.42 -44.69 8.75
C THR A 216 20.90 -44.72 8.53
N GLU A 217 20.11 -44.69 9.61
CA GLU A 217 18.66 -44.76 9.56
C GLU A 217 18.05 -43.42 9.11
N MET A 218 16.89 -43.48 8.46
CA MET A 218 16.20 -42.28 8.00
C MET A 218 15.36 -41.66 9.12
N LEU A 219 15.72 -40.45 9.52
CA LEU A 219 14.94 -39.65 10.47
C LEU A 219 13.89 -38.83 9.74
N LYS A 220 12.63 -38.88 10.23
CA LYS A 220 11.49 -38.12 9.69
C LYS A 220 11.41 -36.75 10.37
N PHE A 221 11.54 -35.66 9.61
CA PHE A 221 11.52 -34.28 10.09
C PHE A 221 10.54 -33.44 9.27
N TRP A 222 9.72 -32.63 9.92
CA TRP A 222 8.88 -31.65 9.26
C TRP A 222 9.58 -30.29 9.25
N LEU A 223 9.77 -29.72 8.06
CA LEU A 223 10.39 -28.43 7.86
C LEU A 223 9.39 -27.28 8.06
N TRP A 224 9.72 -26.29 8.90
CA TRP A 224 8.95 -25.04 9.03
C TRP A 224 9.65 -23.84 8.39
N ASP A 225 10.95 -23.67 8.64
CA ASP A 225 11.70 -22.46 8.26
C ASP A 225 13.17 -22.77 7.94
N ILE A 226 13.81 -21.93 7.12
CA ILE A 226 15.24 -22.03 6.77
C ILE A 226 15.91 -20.67 6.97
N TRP A 227 17.11 -20.68 7.54
CA TRP A 227 17.95 -19.50 7.66
C TRP A 227 19.39 -19.74 7.20
N GLU A 228 20.02 -18.69 6.66
CA GLU A 228 21.40 -18.66 6.17
C GLU A 228 22.11 -17.39 6.65
N ASP A 229 23.41 -17.47 6.98
CA ASP A 229 24.22 -16.30 7.31
C ASP A 229 25.22 -16.01 6.19
N ASN A 230 24.74 -15.32 5.14
CA ASN A 230 25.55 -14.96 3.97
C ASN A 230 26.76 -14.05 4.29
N VAL A 231 26.92 -13.57 5.54
CA VAL A 231 28.02 -12.69 5.96
C VAL A 231 29.03 -13.42 6.86
N LYS A 232 28.56 -14.17 7.88
CA LYS A 232 29.42 -14.81 8.88
C LYS A 232 29.63 -16.31 8.65
N LYS A 233 28.71 -16.99 7.95
CA LYS A 233 28.77 -18.43 7.64
C LYS A 233 28.17 -18.76 6.25
N PRO A 234 28.64 -18.14 5.16
CA PRO A 234 28.17 -18.47 3.81
C PRO A 234 28.44 -19.96 3.51
N GLY A 235 27.55 -20.60 2.76
CA GLY A 235 27.59 -22.05 2.51
C GLY A 235 27.07 -22.94 3.66
N HIS A 236 26.53 -22.35 4.73
CA HIS A 236 25.82 -23.07 5.80
C HIS A 236 24.33 -22.72 5.82
N LEU A 237 23.49 -23.73 6.07
CA LEU A 237 22.05 -23.57 6.28
C LEU A 237 21.63 -24.12 7.65
N PHE A 238 20.61 -23.50 8.23
CA PHE A 238 19.95 -23.94 9.46
C PHE A 238 18.46 -24.14 9.16
N LEU A 239 18.03 -25.40 9.16
CA LEU A 239 16.62 -25.79 8.99
C LEU A 239 16.00 -25.92 10.38
N PHE A 240 14.82 -25.34 10.57
CA PHE A 240 14.06 -25.40 11.81
C PHE A 240 12.74 -26.14 11.58
N GLY A 241 12.38 -27.01 12.51
CA GLY A 241 11.29 -27.96 12.31
C GLY A 241 11.01 -28.83 13.51
N ARG A 242 10.22 -29.89 13.30
CA ARG A 242 9.88 -30.87 14.33
C ARG A 242 10.20 -32.30 13.92
N THR A 243 10.64 -33.10 14.88
CA THR A 243 10.92 -34.54 14.75
C THR A 243 10.05 -35.29 15.74
N GLU A 244 9.47 -36.41 15.32
CA GLU A 244 8.75 -37.31 16.23
C GLU A 244 9.72 -38.25 16.94
N ILE A 245 9.77 -38.20 18.27
CA ILE A 245 10.57 -39.09 19.13
C ILE A 245 9.68 -39.60 20.25
N ASN A 246 9.54 -40.93 20.35
CA ASN A 246 8.71 -41.61 21.36
C ASN A 246 7.25 -41.14 21.39
N GLY A 247 6.69 -40.70 20.25
CA GLY A 247 5.33 -40.17 20.13
C GLY A 247 5.17 -38.68 20.48
N GLU A 248 6.24 -37.97 20.84
CA GLU A 248 6.24 -36.52 21.04
C GLU A 248 6.98 -35.80 19.90
N PHE A 249 6.39 -34.72 19.37
CA PHE A 249 7.05 -33.86 18.39
C PHE A 249 7.95 -32.83 19.08
N ILE A 250 9.27 -33.00 19.02
CA ILE A 250 10.24 -32.06 19.61
C ILE A 250 10.83 -31.11 18.56
N SER A 251 11.25 -29.93 19.00
CA SER A 251 11.94 -28.95 18.15
C SER A 251 13.33 -29.45 17.76
N THR A 252 13.61 -29.41 16.46
CA THR A 252 14.86 -29.89 15.89
C THR A 252 15.48 -28.81 15.01
N CYS A 253 16.80 -28.65 15.11
CA CYS A 253 17.60 -27.85 14.19
C CYS A 253 18.54 -28.76 13.39
N ILE A 254 18.51 -28.65 12.06
CA ILE A 254 19.46 -29.35 11.18
C ILE A 254 20.40 -28.30 10.60
N GLN A 255 21.67 -28.40 10.96
CA GLN A 255 22.74 -27.62 10.35
C GLN A 255 23.28 -28.37 9.13
N ILE A 256 23.18 -27.77 7.95
CA ILE A 256 23.87 -28.24 6.74
C ILE A 256 25.18 -27.46 6.60
N SER A 257 26.27 -28.16 6.35
CA SER A 257 27.57 -27.58 6.01
C SER A 257 27.95 -27.84 4.56
N ASN A 258 28.74 -26.95 3.96
CA ASN A 258 29.29 -27.08 2.61
C ASN A 258 28.20 -27.23 1.53
N VAL A 259 27.19 -26.35 1.57
CA VAL A 259 26.27 -26.20 0.43
C VAL A 259 27.07 -25.70 -0.77
N GLU A 260 27.05 -26.47 -1.86
CA GLU A 260 27.78 -26.13 -3.09
C GLU A 260 27.05 -25.01 -3.83
N ARG A 261 27.77 -23.95 -4.20
CA ARG A 261 27.30 -22.97 -5.18
C ARG A 261 27.36 -23.61 -6.56
N CYS A 262 26.35 -23.39 -7.38
CA CYS A 262 26.30 -23.85 -8.77
C CYS A 262 26.36 -22.64 -9.71
N LEU A 263 27.43 -22.54 -10.50
CA LEU A 263 27.58 -21.54 -11.57
C LEU A 263 27.37 -22.18 -12.94
N TYR A 264 26.92 -21.39 -13.91
CA TYR A 264 26.88 -21.77 -15.32
C TYR A 264 27.64 -20.74 -16.16
N LEU A 265 28.69 -21.18 -16.85
CA LEU A 265 29.57 -20.33 -17.67
C LEU A 265 29.15 -20.45 -19.13
N LEU A 266 28.80 -19.32 -19.75
CA LEU A 266 28.45 -19.22 -21.17
C LEU A 266 29.74 -19.05 -22.00
N PRO A 267 30.11 -19.96 -22.92
CA PRO A 267 31.22 -19.73 -23.85
C PRO A 267 30.93 -18.56 -24.81
N ARG A 268 31.98 -17.83 -25.20
CA ARG A 268 31.96 -16.95 -26.39
C ARG A 268 31.99 -17.81 -27.66
N THR A 269 31.52 -17.26 -28.77
CA THR A 269 31.69 -17.87 -30.09
C THR A 269 33.15 -17.87 -30.56
N ARG A 270 33.92 -16.84 -30.16
CA ARG A 270 35.35 -16.67 -30.45
C ARG A 270 36.13 -16.11 -29.26
N HIS A 271 37.41 -16.45 -29.17
CA HIS A 271 38.33 -15.97 -28.15
C HIS A 271 38.68 -14.49 -28.41
N LEU A 272 38.67 -13.64 -27.38
CA LEU A 272 38.89 -12.19 -27.55
C LEU A 272 40.26 -11.84 -28.18
N ASP A 273 41.36 -12.38 -27.65
CA ASP A 273 42.71 -12.02 -28.13
C ASP A 273 43.07 -12.65 -29.49
N THR A 274 42.81 -13.95 -29.69
CA THR A 274 43.28 -14.70 -30.88
C THR A 274 42.24 -14.80 -32.01
N ASN A 275 40.97 -14.50 -31.72
CA ASN A 275 39.83 -14.63 -32.64
C ASN A 275 39.53 -16.08 -33.11
N ASP A 276 40.12 -17.09 -32.48
CA ASP A 276 39.85 -18.51 -32.70
C ASP A 276 38.48 -18.93 -32.15
N ARG A 277 37.96 -20.08 -32.62
CA ARG A 277 36.72 -20.67 -32.08
C ARG A 277 36.98 -21.29 -30.70
N VAL A 278 36.25 -20.82 -29.69
CA VAL A 278 36.32 -21.35 -28.31
C VAL A 278 35.79 -22.78 -28.24
N THR A 279 36.48 -23.62 -27.47
CA THR A 279 36.05 -24.95 -27.04
C THR A 279 35.81 -25.00 -25.53
N MET A 280 35.10 -26.03 -25.05
CA MET A 280 34.89 -26.24 -23.61
C MET A 280 36.20 -26.49 -22.84
N LYS A 281 37.29 -26.90 -23.50
CA LYS A 281 38.61 -27.04 -22.89
C LYS A 281 39.22 -25.68 -22.55
N ASP A 282 39.06 -24.70 -23.43
CA ASP A 282 39.61 -23.36 -23.23
C ASP A 282 38.85 -22.63 -22.10
N VAL A 283 37.52 -22.82 -22.03
CA VAL A 283 36.70 -22.36 -20.91
C VAL A 283 37.09 -23.03 -19.59
N TYR A 284 37.44 -24.32 -19.63
CA TYR A 284 37.95 -25.05 -18.45
C TYR A 284 39.32 -24.51 -17.99
N GLU A 285 40.23 -24.20 -18.91
CA GLU A 285 41.54 -23.63 -18.60
C GLU A 285 41.46 -22.18 -18.08
N GLU A 286 40.55 -21.36 -18.62
CA GLU A 286 40.26 -20.03 -18.10
C GLU A 286 39.64 -20.09 -16.69
N ILE A 287 38.63 -20.94 -16.43
CA ILE A 287 38.05 -21.05 -15.08
C ILE A 287 39.03 -21.69 -14.07
N THR A 288 39.93 -22.57 -14.51
CA THR A 288 41.04 -23.07 -13.67
C THR A 288 41.96 -21.93 -13.23
N SER A 289 42.27 -21.01 -14.14
CA SER A 289 43.09 -19.82 -13.84
C SER A 289 42.36 -18.87 -12.87
N ILE A 290 41.06 -18.67 -13.06
CA ILE A 290 40.21 -17.82 -12.20
C ILE A 290 40.05 -18.44 -10.80
N THR A 291 39.74 -19.73 -10.68
CA THR A 291 39.58 -20.43 -9.38
C THR A 291 40.87 -20.39 -8.56
N ASN A 292 42.02 -20.61 -9.19
CA ASN A 292 43.33 -20.43 -8.56
C ASN A 292 43.51 -18.99 -8.02
N SER A 293 43.18 -17.96 -8.81
CA SER A 293 43.27 -16.55 -8.36
C SER A 293 42.31 -16.18 -7.21
N LEU A 294 41.21 -16.93 -7.04
CA LEU A 294 40.21 -16.72 -5.99
C LEU A 294 40.52 -17.52 -4.71
N GLY A 295 41.40 -18.52 -4.78
CA GLY A 295 41.68 -19.46 -3.69
C GLY A 295 40.61 -20.56 -3.57
N ILE A 296 40.28 -21.20 -4.70
CA ILE A 296 39.28 -22.28 -4.78
C ILE A 296 39.99 -23.58 -5.19
N ASP A 297 40.57 -24.27 -4.22
CA ASP A 297 41.42 -25.46 -4.44
C ASP A 297 40.64 -26.69 -4.96
N VAL A 298 39.34 -26.77 -4.65
CA VAL A 298 38.48 -27.92 -4.99
C VAL A 298 37.15 -27.44 -5.58
N TYR A 299 36.91 -27.82 -6.83
CA TYR A 299 35.67 -27.60 -7.55
C TYR A 299 35.38 -28.78 -8.50
N LYS A 300 34.13 -28.88 -8.95
CA LYS A 300 33.64 -29.91 -9.88
C LYS A 300 33.13 -29.22 -11.14
N CYS A 301 33.54 -29.71 -12.31
CA CYS A 301 33.07 -29.23 -13.61
C CYS A 301 32.26 -30.30 -14.35
N LYS A 302 31.23 -29.90 -15.08
CA LYS A 302 30.52 -30.75 -16.04
C LYS A 302 29.89 -29.89 -17.15
N THR A 303 30.08 -30.27 -18.42
CA THR A 303 29.32 -29.66 -19.53
C THR A 303 27.85 -30.05 -19.43
N VAL A 304 26.96 -29.07 -19.52
CA VAL A 304 25.51 -29.25 -19.49
C VAL A 304 24.85 -28.39 -20.57
N THR A 305 23.85 -28.94 -21.27
CA THR A 305 22.94 -28.14 -22.09
C THR A 305 21.90 -27.50 -21.18
N LYS A 306 21.65 -26.20 -21.35
CA LYS A 306 20.61 -25.45 -20.62
C LYS A 306 19.91 -24.47 -21.55
N HIS A 307 18.70 -24.08 -21.16
CA HIS A 307 17.90 -23.08 -21.86
C HIS A 307 17.96 -21.71 -21.15
N PHE A 308 17.70 -20.63 -21.88
CA PHE A 308 17.60 -19.27 -21.35
C PHE A 308 16.56 -18.47 -22.14
N ALA A 309 15.76 -17.66 -21.47
CA ALA A 309 14.62 -16.97 -22.08
C ALA A 309 14.36 -15.59 -21.46
N PHE A 310 15.41 -14.93 -20.98
CA PHE A 310 15.32 -13.63 -20.32
C PHE A 310 16.25 -12.63 -21.03
N GLN A 311 16.07 -11.34 -20.77
CA GLN A 311 16.87 -10.29 -21.37
C GLN A 311 17.91 -9.79 -20.36
N ILE A 312 19.18 -9.75 -20.78
CA ILE A 312 20.27 -9.10 -20.06
C ILE A 312 20.83 -8.01 -20.98
N PRO A 313 20.90 -6.74 -20.55
CA PRO A 313 21.49 -5.67 -21.36
C PRO A 313 22.93 -6.00 -21.78
N ASP A 314 23.29 -5.59 -23.00
CA ASP A 314 24.64 -5.66 -23.57
C ASP A 314 25.25 -7.08 -23.72
N VAL A 315 24.45 -8.15 -23.58
CA VAL A 315 24.90 -9.55 -23.72
C VAL A 315 23.92 -10.36 -24.57
N ASP A 316 24.36 -10.78 -25.77
CA ASP A 316 23.63 -11.76 -26.58
C ASP A 316 23.76 -13.16 -25.98
N ILE A 317 22.63 -13.83 -25.73
CA ILE A 317 22.55 -15.11 -25.03
C ILE A 317 21.59 -16.02 -25.84
N PRO A 318 22.08 -17.09 -26.48
CA PRO A 318 21.25 -17.98 -27.26
C PRO A 318 20.27 -18.77 -26.37
N HIS A 319 19.04 -18.98 -26.87
CA HIS A 319 17.96 -19.64 -26.13
C HIS A 319 18.31 -21.05 -25.63
N THR A 320 19.19 -21.76 -26.34
CA THR A 320 19.74 -23.05 -25.94
C THR A 320 21.25 -23.01 -26.17
N SER A 321 22.03 -23.39 -25.16
CA SER A 321 23.49 -23.51 -25.30
C SER A 321 24.04 -24.64 -24.45
N GLU A 322 25.28 -25.03 -24.74
CA GLU A 322 26.12 -25.74 -23.81
C GLU A 322 26.78 -24.73 -22.85
N TYR A 323 26.84 -25.09 -21.58
CA TYR A 323 27.45 -24.33 -20.50
C TYR A 323 28.43 -25.23 -19.73
N LEU A 324 29.53 -24.66 -19.26
CA LEU A 324 30.34 -25.33 -18.24
C LEU A 324 29.68 -25.07 -16.88
N MET A 325 29.04 -26.09 -16.30
CA MET A 325 28.53 -26.04 -14.93
C MET A 325 29.70 -26.24 -13.97
N VAL A 326 29.87 -25.31 -13.03
CA VAL A 326 30.98 -25.31 -12.05
C VAL A 326 30.39 -25.30 -10.64
N ARG A 327 30.83 -26.23 -9.78
CA ARG A 327 30.38 -26.38 -8.40
C ARG A 327 31.52 -26.35 -7.41
N TYR A 328 31.40 -25.55 -6.36
CA TYR A 328 32.39 -25.44 -5.27
C TYR A 328 31.71 -24.98 -3.98
N ASN A 329 32.42 -25.00 -2.85
CA ASN A 329 31.87 -24.61 -1.56
C ASN A 329 31.34 -23.16 -1.59
N GLY A 330 30.03 -22.97 -1.33
CA GLY A 330 29.36 -21.68 -1.44
C GLY A 330 29.84 -20.60 -0.46
N GLY A 331 30.68 -20.97 0.52
CA GLY A 331 31.39 -20.06 1.41
C GLY A 331 32.66 -19.42 0.84
N LEU A 332 33.13 -19.83 -0.34
CA LEU A 332 34.29 -19.25 -1.02
C LEU A 332 33.89 -18.05 -1.90
N LYS A 333 34.90 -17.29 -2.35
CA LYS A 333 34.72 -16.08 -3.18
C LYS A 333 34.03 -16.42 -4.52
N VAL A 334 33.25 -15.46 -5.03
CA VAL A 334 32.49 -15.62 -6.27
C VAL A 334 33.14 -14.85 -7.43
N PRO A 335 33.26 -15.43 -8.64
CA PRO A 335 33.60 -14.71 -9.86
C PRO A 335 32.64 -13.54 -10.17
N LYS A 336 33.08 -12.56 -10.95
CA LYS A 336 32.21 -11.47 -11.42
C LYS A 336 31.35 -11.99 -12.58
N PRO A 337 30.04 -11.68 -12.68
CA PRO A 337 29.21 -12.07 -13.84
C PRO A 337 29.79 -11.57 -15.18
N ASN A 338 30.07 -10.26 -15.25
CA ASN A 338 30.77 -9.60 -16.35
C ASN A 338 32.22 -9.30 -15.96
N GLY A 339 33.07 -10.33 -15.95
CA GLY A 339 34.53 -10.15 -15.91
C GLY A 339 35.13 -9.89 -17.28
N ALA A 340 36.39 -9.44 -17.32
CA ALA A 340 37.17 -9.31 -18.55
C ALA A 340 37.70 -10.68 -19.02
N TYR A 341 36.78 -11.61 -19.29
CA TYR A 341 37.07 -13.00 -19.63
C TYR A 341 37.21 -13.22 -21.15
N LYS A 342 38.22 -13.98 -21.54
CA LYS A 342 38.67 -14.17 -22.93
C LYS A 342 37.85 -15.21 -23.69
N THR A 343 37.40 -16.26 -22.99
CA THR A 343 36.62 -17.38 -23.52
C THR A 343 35.19 -17.40 -22.97
N ILE A 344 34.98 -16.87 -21.75
CA ILE A 344 33.66 -16.77 -21.12
C ILE A 344 32.96 -15.47 -21.53
N SER A 345 31.69 -15.56 -21.92
CA SER A 345 30.83 -14.41 -22.25
C SER A 345 30.13 -13.86 -21.01
N TYR A 346 29.52 -14.74 -20.21
CA TYR A 346 28.74 -14.41 -19.00
C TYR A 346 28.84 -15.56 -17.97
N ILE A 347 28.67 -15.25 -16.68
CA ILE A 347 28.58 -16.23 -15.59
C ILE A 347 27.26 -16.04 -14.81
N PHE A 348 26.41 -17.08 -14.82
CA PHE A 348 25.15 -17.15 -14.08
C PHE A 348 25.32 -17.89 -12.74
N GLY A 349 24.44 -17.62 -11.77
CA GLY A 349 24.42 -18.25 -10.44
C GLY A 349 25.33 -17.56 -9.41
N CYS A 350 25.93 -16.42 -9.76
CA CYS A 350 26.84 -15.69 -8.87
C CYS A 350 26.10 -15.16 -7.63
N ASN A 351 24.93 -14.57 -7.82
CA ASN A 351 24.10 -13.99 -6.76
C ASN A 351 23.08 -14.99 -6.15
N SER A 352 23.02 -16.24 -6.64
CA SER A 352 22.14 -17.26 -6.04
C SER A 352 22.53 -17.57 -4.60
N SER A 353 21.53 -17.73 -3.74
CA SER A 353 21.73 -18.01 -2.32
C SER A 353 21.87 -19.51 -2.03
N SER A 354 22.36 -19.86 -0.83
CA SER A 354 22.49 -21.27 -0.42
C SER A 354 21.10 -21.89 -0.24
N THR A 355 20.16 -21.11 0.29
CA THR A 355 18.75 -21.49 0.49
C THR A 355 18.03 -21.65 -0.84
N GLU A 356 18.26 -20.75 -1.80
CA GLU A 356 17.76 -20.85 -3.18
C GLU A 356 18.23 -22.14 -3.86
N THR A 357 19.54 -22.40 -3.81
CA THR A 357 20.13 -23.62 -4.41
C THR A 357 19.56 -24.87 -3.76
N PHE A 358 19.48 -24.90 -2.41
CA PHE A 358 18.95 -26.04 -1.67
C PHE A 358 17.46 -26.32 -1.95
N LEU A 359 16.58 -25.30 -1.90
CA LEU A 359 15.15 -25.49 -2.11
C LEU A 359 14.85 -25.99 -3.54
N ILE A 360 15.57 -25.47 -4.54
CA ILE A 360 15.43 -25.89 -5.94
C ILE A 360 15.98 -27.31 -6.16
N GLU A 361 17.21 -27.60 -5.73
CA GLU A 361 17.86 -28.91 -5.95
C GLU A 361 17.21 -30.08 -5.21
N ARG A 362 16.49 -29.80 -4.11
CA ARG A 362 15.73 -30.81 -3.37
C ARG A 362 14.23 -30.79 -3.70
N CYS A 363 13.81 -29.90 -4.61
CA CYS A 363 12.42 -29.65 -5.01
C CYS A 363 11.46 -29.42 -3.82
N ILE A 364 11.95 -28.75 -2.77
CA ILE A 364 11.19 -28.45 -1.55
C ILE A 364 10.25 -27.29 -1.87
N LYS A 365 8.94 -27.51 -1.73
CA LYS A 365 7.90 -26.50 -1.99
C LYS A 365 7.08 -26.24 -0.74
N GLY A 366 7.61 -25.34 0.09
CA GLY A 366 7.03 -24.98 1.38
C GLY A 366 7.17 -26.08 2.46
N PRO A 367 6.54 -25.88 3.64
CA PRO A 367 6.56 -26.83 4.74
C PRO A 367 6.08 -28.22 4.33
N CYS A 368 6.94 -29.22 4.56
CA CYS A 368 6.69 -30.62 4.22
C CYS A 368 7.54 -31.59 5.07
N TRP A 369 7.17 -32.87 5.01
CA TRP A 369 7.97 -33.97 5.55
C TRP A 369 9.21 -34.21 4.68
N ILE A 370 10.39 -34.18 5.30
CA ILE A 370 11.66 -34.61 4.71
C ILE A 370 12.23 -35.79 5.49
N SER A 371 12.89 -36.70 4.77
CA SER A 371 13.75 -37.73 5.33
C SER A 371 15.18 -37.19 5.42
N VAL A 372 15.85 -37.51 6.52
CA VAL A 372 17.22 -37.10 6.83
C VAL A 372 18.06 -38.34 7.08
N SER A 373 19.12 -38.52 6.31
CA SER A 373 20.05 -39.65 6.38
C SER A 373 21.47 -39.17 6.73
N ASN A 374 22.34 -40.08 7.16
CA ASN A 374 23.78 -39.83 7.36
C ASN A 374 24.09 -38.60 8.24
N TYR A 375 23.20 -38.29 9.20
CA TYR A 375 23.35 -37.19 10.12
C TYR A 375 24.26 -37.57 11.30
N LYS A 376 24.82 -36.56 11.96
CA LYS A 376 25.49 -36.70 13.26
C LYS A 376 24.75 -35.89 14.31
N VAL A 377 24.51 -36.45 15.49
CA VAL A 377 23.90 -35.69 16.60
C VAL A 377 24.95 -34.70 17.15
N ILE A 378 24.54 -33.45 17.37
CA ILE A 378 25.39 -32.40 17.90
C ILE A 378 25.03 -32.15 19.37
N GLU A 379 25.94 -32.46 20.30
CA GLU A 379 25.82 -32.08 21.72
C GLU A 379 26.24 -30.62 21.97
N SER A 380 27.11 -30.05 21.11
CA SER A 380 27.56 -28.66 21.23
C SER A 380 26.43 -27.67 20.97
N SER A 381 26.31 -26.63 21.79
CA SER A 381 25.09 -25.82 21.84
C SER A 381 25.03 -24.72 20.77
N THR A 382 24.86 -25.07 19.48
CA THR A 382 24.73 -24.08 18.40
C THR A 382 23.32 -23.50 18.29
N SER A 383 22.30 -24.24 18.74
CA SER A 383 20.90 -23.80 18.79
C SER A 383 20.29 -23.88 20.22
N TYR A 384 19.04 -23.44 20.34
CA TYR A 384 18.18 -23.61 21.52
C TYR A 384 17.10 -24.69 21.34
N CYS A 385 17.05 -25.37 20.18
CA CYS A 385 16.16 -26.50 19.94
C CYS A 385 16.53 -27.72 20.81
N LYS A 386 15.53 -28.59 21.07
CA LYS A 386 15.69 -29.80 21.89
C LYS A 386 16.61 -30.85 21.24
N LEU A 387 16.66 -30.90 19.90
CA LEU A 387 17.57 -31.76 19.13
C LEU A 387 18.36 -30.95 18.09
N GLN A 388 19.63 -31.32 17.87
CA GLN A 388 20.55 -30.66 16.93
C GLN A 388 21.29 -31.72 16.10
N LEU A 389 21.26 -31.57 14.77
CA LEU A 389 21.79 -32.54 13.81
C LEU A 389 22.72 -31.85 12.79
N LEU A 390 23.84 -32.50 12.44
CA LEU A 390 24.77 -32.07 11.40
C LEU A 390 24.59 -32.94 10.15
N CYS A 391 24.34 -32.30 9.00
CA CYS A 391 24.39 -32.93 7.68
C CYS A 391 25.56 -32.36 6.87
N LEU A 392 26.43 -33.25 6.37
CA LEU A 392 27.62 -32.87 5.59
C LEU A 392 27.35 -32.68 4.09
N SER A 393 26.13 -32.93 3.62
CA SER A 393 25.72 -32.76 2.22
C SER A 393 24.21 -32.47 2.13
N THR A 394 23.83 -31.66 1.13
CA THR A 394 22.42 -31.44 0.76
C THR A 394 21.74 -32.70 0.21
N SER A 395 22.52 -33.63 -0.35
CA SER A 395 22.03 -34.89 -0.93
C SER A 395 21.36 -35.81 0.09
N SER A 396 21.78 -35.74 1.36
CA SER A 396 21.32 -36.59 2.47
C SER A 396 19.90 -36.25 2.98
N ILE A 397 19.30 -35.19 2.45
CA ILE A 397 17.92 -34.77 2.73
C ILE A 397 17.05 -35.03 1.49
N THR A 398 15.90 -35.69 1.65
CA THR A 398 14.94 -35.96 0.56
C THR A 398 13.51 -35.61 0.97
N VAL A 399 12.72 -35.06 0.05
CA VAL A 399 11.28 -34.83 0.29
C VAL A 399 10.55 -36.16 0.29
N LEU A 400 9.78 -36.42 1.36
CA LEU A 400 8.92 -37.59 1.45
C LEU A 400 7.68 -37.35 0.57
N LYS A 401 7.38 -38.32 -0.30
CA LYS A 401 6.29 -38.20 -1.30
C LYS A 401 4.92 -38.53 -0.74
N ASP A 402 4.84 -39.12 0.45
CA ASP A 402 3.58 -39.44 1.12
C ASP A 402 2.88 -38.17 1.60
N LYS A 403 1.75 -37.85 0.96
CA LYS A 403 0.94 -36.66 1.23
C LYS A 403 -0.17 -36.92 2.26
N HIS A 404 -0.17 -38.09 2.89
CA HIS A 404 -1.21 -38.55 3.81
C HIS A 404 -0.91 -38.21 5.28
N ASP A 405 0.36 -38.02 5.63
CA ASP A 405 0.74 -37.58 6.98
C ASP A 405 0.42 -36.09 7.18
N PRO A 406 -0.37 -35.72 8.20
CA PRO A 406 -0.67 -34.32 8.50
C PRO A 406 0.58 -33.55 8.96
N PRO A 407 0.56 -32.20 8.91
CA PRO A 407 1.58 -31.39 9.57
C PRO A 407 1.55 -31.65 11.09
N PRO A 408 2.71 -31.69 11.78
CA PRO A 408 2.74 -31.80 13.23
C PRO A 408 2.14 -30.54 13.87
N PRO A 409 1.56 -30.65 15.09
CA PRO A 409 1.02 -29.50 15.79
C PRO A 409 2.13 -28.47 16.11
N LEU A 410 1.75 -27.20 16.00
CA LEU A 410 2.60 -26.06 16.37
C LEU A 410 2.47 -25.76 17.87
N ILE A 411 3.53 -25.25 18.48
CA ILE A 411 3.39 -24.42 19.68
C ILE A 411 3.26 -22.95 19.23
N VAL A 412 2.13 -22.33 19.54
CA VAL A 412 1.79 -20.95 19.15
C VAL A 412 1.76 -20.07 20.40
N LEU A 413 2.50 -18.96 20.37
CA LEU A 413 2.54 -17.94 21.43
C LEU A 413 1.89 -16.65 20.96
N GLY A 414 0.75 -16.27 21.54
CA GLY A 414 0.23 -14.90 21.48
C GLY A 414 1.03 -13.99 22.40
N LEU A 415 1.47 -12.83 21.90
CA LEU A 415 2.36 -11.89 22.58
C LEU A 415 1.86 -10.44 22.43
N ASN A 416 1.73 -9.73 23.55
CA ASN A 416 1.43 -8.29 23.59
C ASN A 416 2.26 -7.59 24.67
N LEU A 417 2.70 -6.36 24.39
CA LEU A 417 3.54 -5.55 25.28
C LEU A 417 2.82 -4.24 25.65
N ARG A 418 2.92 -3.85 26.92
CA ARG A 418 2.54 -2.51 27.39
C ARG A 418 3.81 -1.71 27.66
N VAL A 419 3.84 -0.51 27.08
CA VAL A 419 4.99 0.40 27.11
C VAL A 419 4.60 1.78 27.64
N VAL A 420 5.51 2.41 28.37
CA VAL A 420 5.35 3.76 28.93
C VAL A 420 6.49 4.66 28.41
N PRO A 421 6.22 5.89 27.92
CA PRO A 421 7.28 6.82 27.54
C PRO A 421 7.95 7.42 28.80
N HIS A 422 9.26 7.25 28.91
CA HIS A 422 10.08 7.88 29.96
C HIS A 422 11.05 8.87 29.29
N SER A 423 10.78 10.17 29.46
CA SER A 423 11.30 11.27 28.63
C SER A 423 10.88 11.21 27.15
N ARG A 424 11.23 12.22 26.34
CA ARG A 424 10.85 12.33 24.92
C ARG A 424 11.50 11.31 23.97
N THR A 425 12.42 10.46 24.43
CA THR A 425 13.25 9.60 23.56
C THR A 425 13.43 8.17 24.02
N LYS A 426 12.83 7.74 25.15
CA LYS A 426 12.86 6.35 25.60
C LYS A 426 11.46 5.84 25.93
N THR A 427 11.26 4.54 25.74
CA THR A 427 10.04 3.81 26.09
C THR A 427 10.42 2.61 26.93
N GLU A 428 9.80 2.44 28.09
CA GLU A 428 10.01 1.33 29.02
C GLU A 428 8.91 0.27 28.84
N ILE A 429 9.27 -1.01 28.77
CA ILE A 429 8.32 -2.13 28.76
C ILE A 429 7.95 -2.49 30.21
N VAL A 430 6.68 -2.29 30.56
CA VAL A 430 6.16 -2.49 31.93
C VAL A 430 5.32 -3.74 32.08
N ALA A 431 4.74 -4.27 30.99
CA ALA A 431 4.07 -5.57 31.04
C ALA A 431 4.23 -6.34 29.73
N ILE A 432 4.33 -7.67 29.87
CA ILE A 432 4.30 -8.63 28.76
C ILE A 432 3.24 -9.69 29.08
N SER A 433 2.23 -9.81 28.23
CA SER A 433 1.22 -10.86 28.33
C SER A 433 1.48 -11.95 27.28
N CYS A 434 1.37 -13.19 27.72
CA CYS A 434 1.65 -14.37 26.92
C CYS A 434 0.51 -15.40 27.04
N LEU A 435 0.00 -15.85 25.91
CA LEU A 435 -0.96 -16.95 25.79
C LEU A 435 -0.35 -18.02 24.90
N VAL A 436 -0.26 -19.26 25.38
CA VAL A 436 0.40 -20.35 24.66
C VAL A 436 -0.61 -21.44 24.35
N ASN A 437 -0.68 -21.86 23.08
CA ASN A 437 -1.34 -23.11 22.68
C ASN A 437 -0.26 -24.13 22.34
N ASN A 438 -0.16 -25.19 23.14
CA ASN A 438 0.89 -26.21 23.00
C ASN A 438 0.63 -27.24 21.88
N ASN A 439 -0.56 -27.27 21.28
CA ASN A 439 -1.01 -28.34 20.38
C ASN A 439 -1.84 -27.80 19.20
N PHE A 440 -1.40 -26.68 18.61
CA PHE A 440 -2.17 -26.00 17.56
C PHE A 440 -2.07 -26.77 16.24
N SER A 441 -3.11 -27.56 15.95
CA SER A 441 -3.27 -28.26 14.67
C SER A 441 -3.75 -27.31 13.58
N ILE A 442 -2.90 -27.00 12.59
CA ILE A 442 -3.28 -26.22 11.39
C ILE A 442 -4.43 -26.91 10.62
N ASP A 443 -4.46 -28.23 10.66
CA ASP A 443 -5.30 -29.07 9.78
C ASP A 443 -6.67 -29.43 10.38
N LYS A 444 -7.17 -28.68 11.38
CA LYS A 444 -8.46 -28.92 12.06
C LYS A 444 -9.19 -27.61 12.39
N ASP A 445 -10.42 -27.47 11.89
CA ASP A 445 -11.28 -26.28 12.04
C ASP A 445 -11.61 -25.91 13.50
N SER A 446 -11.69 -26.90 14.38
CA SER A 446 -12.04 -26.71 15.79
C SER A 446 -10.79 -26.85 16.68
N GLN A 447 -10.16 -25.71 16.99
CA GLN A 447 -9.39 -25.58 18.21
C GLN A 447 -10.41 -25.57 19.37
N ASN A 448 -10.49 -26.66 20.15
CA ASN A 448 -11.37 -26.72 21.31
C ASN A 448 -10.99 -25.68 22.38
N GLU A 449 -9.72 -25.25 22.38
CA GLU A 449 -9.16 -24.27 23.30
C GLU A 449 -8.28 -23.28 22.53
N VAL A 450 -8.43 -21.97 22.77
CA VAL A 450 -7.61 -20.95 22.12
C VAL A 450 -6.17 -20.99 22.63
N PHE A 451 -6.00 -21.25 23.94
CA PHE A 451 -4.72 -21.39 24.62
C PHE A 451 -4.80 -22.50 25.69
N THR A 452 -3.66 -23.12 25.99
CA THR A 452 -3.48 -24.16 27.01
C THR A 452 -2.76 -23.64 28.26
N GLU A 453 -1.88 -22.64 28.11
CA GLU A 453 -1.16 -22.00 29.21
C GLU A 453 -1.17 -20.46 29.05
N HIS A 454 -1.04 -19.72 30.15
CA HIS A 454 -0.98 -18.27 30.15
C HIS A 454 -0.09 -17.72 31.27
N PHE A 455 0.59 -16.60 31.01
CA PHE A 455 1.33 -15.87 32.02
C PHE A 455 1.44 -14.37 31.68
N CYS A 456 1.60 -13.55 32.72
CA CYS A 456 1.89 -12.12 32.59
C CYS A 456 3.16 -11.79 33.37
N LEU A 457 4.11 -11.11 32.71
CA LEU A 457 5.31 -10.57 33.34
C LEU A 457 5.10 -9.07 33.57
N LEU A 458 5.37 -8.58 34.78
CA LEU A 458 5.04 -7.21 35.20
C LEU A 458 6.23 -6.52 35.88
N SER A 459 6.51 -5.28 35.49
CA SER A 459 7.46 -4.36 36.10
C SER A 459 6.77 -3.02 36.30
N HIS A 460 7.19 -2.24 37.30
CA HIS A 460 6.75 -0.85 37.40
C HIS A 460 7.55 0.06 36.44
N PRO A 461 7.02 1.23 36.04
CA PRO A 461 7.79 2.31 35.41
C PRO A 461 8.87 2.88 36.35
N SER A 462 9.94 3.47 35.83
CA SER A 462 11.01 4.06 36.66
C SER A 462 10.53 5.10 37.68
N ASP A 463 9.49 5.89 37.35
CA ASP A 463 8.99 6.99 38.17
C ASP A 463 7.85 6.61 39.15
N VAL A 464 7.45 5.32 39.21
CA VAL A 464 6.24 4.85 39.91
C VAL A 464 6.51 3.54 40.66
N THR A 465 5.89 3.33 41.82
CA THR A 465 6.03 2.11 42.63
C THR A 465 4.77 1.23 42.60
N PHE A 466 4.87 -0.03 43.04
CA PHE A 466 3.71 -0.91 43.17
C PHE A 466 2.79 -0.50 44.34
N PRO A 467 1.45 -0.69 44.23
CA PRO A 467 0.52 -0.45 45.33
C PRO A 467 0.85 -1.26 46.59
N ILE A 468 0.60 -0.66 47.76
CA ILE A 468 0.73 -1.34 49.06
C ILE A 468 -0.20 -2.56 49.08
N GLY A 469 0.34 -3.72 49.45
CA GLY A 469 -0.39 -4.99 49.51
C GLY A 469 -0.48 -5.76 48.18
N PHE A 470 -0.07 -5.19 47.04
CA PHE A 470 -0.19 -5.82 45.71
C PHE A 470 0.47 -7.21 45.63
N HIS A 471 1.69 -7.37 46.17
CA HIS A 471 2.39 -8.67 46.22
C HIS A 471 1.69 -9.74 47.06
N ASN A 472 0.76 -9.37 47.95
CA ASN A 472 -0.08 -10.32 48.68
C ASN A 472 -1.38 -10.59 47.90
N ALA A 473 -1.99 -9.56 47.31
CA ALA A 473 -3.17 -9.71 46.46
C ALA A 473 -2.95 -10.67 45.26
N ILE A 474 -1.76 -10.62 44.64
CA ILE A 474 -1.39 -11.58 43.57
C ILE A 474 -1.38 -13.03 44.07
N LYS A 475 -0.84 -13.31 45.26
CA LYS A 475 -0.79 -14.68 45.83
C LYS A 475 -2.17 -15.27 46.07
N THR A 476 -3.18 -14.41 46.28
CA THR A 476 -4.60 -14.79 46.38
C THR A 476 -5.35 -14.74 45.05
N SER A 477 -4.76 -14.19 43.98
CA SER A 477 -5.39 -14.12 42.67
C SER A 477 -5.41 -15.50 41.99
N LYS A 478 -6.56 -15.92 41.48
CA LYS A 478 -6.79 -17.30 40.98
C LYS A 478 -6.75 -17.44 39.45
N TYR A 479 -6.71 -16.32 38.73
CA TYR A 479 -7.09 -16.28 37.31
C TYR A 479 -5.90 -16.23 36.33
N THR A 480 -4.77 -15.64 36.71
CA THR A 480 -3.61 -15.43 35.82
C THR A 480 -2.30 -15.64 36.57
N ASN A 481 -1.36 -16.36 35.95
CA ASN A 481 0.00 -16.53 36.49
C ASN A 481 0.82 -15.24 36.30
N ILE A 482 0.84 -14.38 37.32
CA ILE A 482 1.52 -13.08 37.30
C ILE A 482 2.90 -13.21 37.95
N GLN A 483 3.96 -12.94 37.20
CA GLN A 483 5.34 -12.89 37.70
C GLN A 483 5.84 -11.44 37.72
N VAL A 484 5.93 -10.87 38.91
CA VAL A 484 6.45 -9.52 39.15
C VAL A 484 7.98 -9.50 39.11
N CYS A 485 8.55 -8.44 38.53
CA CYS A 485 9.98 -8.19 38.41
C CYS A 485 10.29 -6.74 38.84
N ASP A 486 11.43 -6.53 39.49
CA ASP A 486 11.81 -5.23 40.08
C ASP A 486 12.42 -4.22 39.08
N SER A 487 12.45 -4.56 37.79
CA SER A 487 12.91 -3.70 36.69
C SER A 487 12.58 -4.28 35.32
N GLU A 488 12.52 -3.43 34.29
CA GLU A 488 12.39 -3.84 32.89
C GLU A 488 13.48 -4.84 32.47
N ARG A 489 14.74 -4.62 32.90
CA ARG A 489 15.86 -5.54 32.63
C ARG A 489 15.60 -6.93 33.23
N GLY A 490 15.00 -7.01 34.41
CA GLY A 490 14.58 -8.26 35.05
C GLY A 490 13.42 -8.93 34.31
N LEU A 491 12.39 -8.15 33.95
CA LEU A 491 11.24 -8.60 33.16
C LEU A 491 11.67 -9.17 31.79
N LEU A 492 12.59 -8.52 31.09
CA LEU A 492 13.10 -8.98 29.79
C LEU A 492 13.98 -10.23 29.92
N ALA A 493 14.82 -10.33 30.95
CA ALA A 493 15.57 -11.55 31.22
C ALA A 493 14.65 -12.73 31.57
N CYS A 494 13.58 -12.48 32.34
CA CYS A 494 12.53 -13.46 32.63
C CYS A 494 11.77 -13.89 31.37
N PHE A 495 11.42 -12.93 30.50
CA PHE A 495 10.77 -13.22 29.22
C PHE A 495 11.59 -14.17 28.35
N LEU A 496 12.89 -13.90 28.18
CA LEU A 496 13.79 -14.79 27.42
C LEU A 496 13.93 -16.19 28.05
N ALA A 497 13.83 -16.30 29.38
CA ALA A 497 13.82 -17.61 30.05
C ALA A 497 12.51 -18.37 29.80
N LYS A 498 11.35 -17.71 29.94
CA LYS A 498 10.02 -18.28 29.67
C LYS A 498 9.86 -18.69 28.20
N LEU A 499 10.27 -17.82 27.28
CA LEU A 499 10.24 -18.08 25.83
C LEU A 499 11.10 -19.29 25.44
N GLN A 500 12.26 -19.46 26.07
CA GLN A 500 13.09 -20.66 25.88
C GLN A 500 12.43 -21.93 26.46
N SER A 501 11.71 -21.85 27.58
CA SER A 501 11.02 -23.03 28.15
C SER A 501 9.79 -23.47 27.35
N VAL A 502 9.06 -22.53 26.74
CA VAL A 502 7.92 -22.82 25.86
C VAL A 502 8.39 -23.26 24.46
N ASP A 503 9.46 -22.65 23.96
CA ASP A 503 10.04 -22.86 22.63
C ASP A 503 9.02 -22.83 21.46
N PRO A 504 8.23 -21.74 21.30
CA PRO A 504 7.17 -21.66 20.29
C PRO A 504 7.72 -21.66 18.86
N ASP A 505 6.97 -22.28 17.95
CA ASP A 505 7.23 -22.23 16.50
C ASP A 505 6.70 -20.94 15.87
N VAL A 506 5.58 -20.44 16.39
CA VAL A 506 4.90 -19.23 15.91
C VAL A 506 4.73 -18.23 17.04
N ILE A 507 5.05 -16.96 16.78
CA ILE A 507 4.72 -15.83 17.65
C ILE A 507 3.69 -14.95 16.94
N VAL A 508 2.52 -14.80 17.57
CA VAL A 508 1.38 -14.02 17.07
C VAL A 508 1.32 -12.71 17.83
N THR A 509 1.31 -11.60 17.10
CA THR A 509 1.21 -10.26 17.69
C THR A 509 0.51 -9.30 16.71
N GLN A 510 0.31 -8.05 17.10
CA GLN A 510 -0.26 -6.99 16.26
C GLN A 510 0.73 -5.84 16.14
N ASP A 511 0.95 -5.31 14.94
CA ASP A 511 1.83 -4.17 14.71
C ASP A 511 3.29 -4.49 15.12
N ALA A 512 3.72 -5.68 14.73
CA ALA A 512 4.97 -6.33 15.08
C ALA A 512 6.17 -5.44 14.74
N ASN A 513 6.21 -4.96 13.50
CA ASN A 513 7.33 -4.23 12.94
C ASN A 513 7.35 -2.73 13.28
N ALA A 514 6.21 -2.17 13.73
CA ALA A 514 6.09 -0.73 14.00
C ALA A 514 6.03 -0.40 15.50
N ARG A 515 5.68 -1.35 16.37
CA ARG A 515 5.49 -1.10 17.80
C ARG A 515 5.97 -2.22 18.72
N GLN A 516 5.53 -3.46 18.51
CA GLN A 516 5.74 -4.52 19.52
C GLN A 516 7.19 -5.03 19.49
N LEU A 517 7.59 -5.69 18.41
CA LEU A 517 8.87 -6.40 18.35
C LEU A 517 10.07 -5.44 18.17
N ASP A 518 9.84 -4.30 17.52
CA ASP A 518 10.83 -3.20 17.37
C ASP A 518 11.30 -2.67 18.74
N VAL A 519 10.37 -2.35 19.63
CA VAL A 519 10.68 -1.86 20.99
C VAL A 519 11.29 -2.97 21.85
N LEU A 520 10.78 -4.21 21.73
CA LEU A 520 11.35 -5.37 22.42
C LEU A 520 12.83 -5.60 22.06
N CYS A 521 13.15 -5.68 20.78
CA CYS A 521 14.53 -5.88 20.30
C CYS A 521 15.43 -4.69 20.66
N SER A 522 14.93 -3.45 20.52
CA SER A 522 15.64 -2.23 20.89
C SER A 522 15.99 -2.20 22.39
N ASN A 523 15.04 -2.50 23.26
CA ASN A 523 15.25 -2.45 24.71
C ASN A 523 16.12 -3.61 25.22
N LEU A 524 16.03 -4.80 24.62
CA LEU A 524 16.94 -5.92 24.89
C LEU A 524 18.41 -5.52 24.65
N ILE A 525 18.70 -4.82 23.55
CA ILE A 525 20.04 -4.27 23.25
C ILE A 525 20.40 -3.13 24.21
N ASN A 526 19.54 -2.10 24.32
CA ASN A 526 19.82 -0.88 25.08
C ASN A 526 20.08 -1.15 26.57
N LEU A 527 19.29 -2.06 27.17
CA LEU A 527 19.44 -2.48 28.56
C LEU A 527 20.50 -3.57 28.76
N LYS A 528 21.18 -4.00 27.67
CA LYS A 528 22.24 -5.02 27.65
C LYS A 528 21.83 -6.33 28.33
N VAL A 529 20.63 -6.82 28.01
CA VAL A 529 20.08 -8.05 28.59
C VAL A 529 20.95 -9.26 28.19
N SER A 530 21.17 -10.20 29.10
CA SER A 530 22.03 -11.36 28.85
C SER A 530 21.34 -12.39 27.96
N GLN A 531 22.11 -12.99 27.04
CA GLN A 531 21.65 -14.07 26.14
C GLN A 531 20.44 -13.69 25.27
N ILE A 532 20.44 -12.48 24.68
CA ILE A 532 19.41 -11.97 23.76
C ILE A 532 19.00 -12.99 22.68
N SER A 533 19.95 -13.80 22.18
CA SER A 533 19.71 -14.81 21.14
C SER A 533 18.70 -15.91 21.51
N ARG A 534 18.29 -16.04 22.78
CA ARG A 534 17.14 -16.87 23.20
C ARG A 534 15.81 -16.46 22.55
N ILE A 535 15.73 -15.25 21.98
CA ILE A 535 14.53 -14.74 21.31
C ILE A 535 14.22 -15.54 20.03
N GLY A 536 15.23 -15.94 19.28
CA GLY A 536 15.14 -16.94 18.20
C GLY A 536 15.42 -18.36 18.70
N ARG A 537 15.82 -19.24 17.78
CA ARG A 537 16.26 -20.62 18.05
C ARG A 537 17.76 -20.86 17.81
N LEU A 538 18.52 -19.88 17.31
CA LEU A 538 19.96 -20.00 17.05
C LEU A 538 20.80 -19.26 18.11
N ARG A 539 21.90 -19.87 18.60
CA ARG A 539 22.80 -19.20 19.55
C ARG A 539 23.74 -18.25 18.81
N MET A 540 23.54 -16.95 19.01
CA MET A 540 24.40 -15.89 18.48
C MET A 540 25.10 -15.18 19.64
N ALA A 541 26.41 -14.97 19.52
CA ALA A 541 27.22 -14.27 20.51
C ALA A 541 27.02 -12.74 20.42
N ASN A 542 27.16 -12.18 19.22
CA ASN A 542 26.95 -10.76 18.95
C ASN A 542 25.69 -10.57 18.08
N ILE A 543 24.59 -10.20 18.72
CA ILE A 543 23.44 -9.57 18.05
C ILE A 543 23.71 -8.06 18.06
N THR A 544 24.12 -7.56 16.89
CA THR A 544 24.11 -6.12 16.58
C THR A 544 22.68 -5.66 16.32
N SER A 545 22.41 -4.35 16.41
CA SER A 545 21.14 -3.76 16.00
C SER A 545 20.91 -3.96 14.48
N SER A 546 20.22 -5.04 14.09
CA SER A 546 19.80 -5.21 12.70
C SER A 546 18.67 -4.24 12.36
N ARG A 547 18.56 -3.90 11.07
CA ARG A 547 17.45 -3.13 10.48
C ARG A 547 16.20 -3.98 10.20
N LYS A 548 16.28 -5.29 10.43
CA LYS A 548 15.20 -6.26 10.26
C LYS A 548 14.94 -6.96 11.59
N ILE A 549 13.68 -7.19 11.91
CA ILE A 549 13.25 -7.81 13.18
C ILE A 549 13.37 -9.34 13.09
N GLU A 550 13.23 -9.89 11.88
CA GLU A 550 13.28 -11.32 11.60
C GLU A 550 14.68 -11.92 11.87
N ASP A 551 15.74 -11.10 11.74
CA ASP A 551 17.12 -11.49 12.07
C ASP A 551 17.32 -11.78 13.57
N TYR A 552 16.38 -11.39 14.44
CA TYR A 552 16.38 -11.73 15.87
C TYR A 552 15.64 -13.04 16.12
N PHE A 553 14.50 -13.26 15.46
CA PHE A 553 13.57 -14.37 15.70
C PHE A 553 13.88 -15.65 14.90
N ILE A 554 15.08 -15.78 14.33
CA ILE A 554 15.56 -16.91 13.50
C ILE A 554 15.01 -18.27 13.96
N GLY A 555 14.26 -18.95 13.09
CA GLY A 555 13.65 -20.26 13.37
C GLY A 555 12.30 -20.24 14.12
N ARG A 556 11.75 -19.04 14.39
CA ARG A 556 10.38 -18.82 14.85
C ARG A 556 9.65 -17.95 13.83
N MET A 557 8.49 -18.40 13.37
CA MET A 557 7.67 -17.65 12.43
C MET A 557 6.90 -16.53 13.16
N ILE A 558 6.82 -15.34 12.57
CA ILE A 558 6.06 -14.22 13.12
C ILE A 558 4.75 -14.09 12.33
N VAL A 559 3.63 -13.99 13.04
CA VAL A 559 2.33 -13.59 12.49
C VAL A 559 2.00 -12.19 13.01
N ASP A 560 1.96 -11.20 12.12
CA ASP A 560 1.35 -9.91 12.41
C ASP A 560 -0.12 -9.93 11.95
N VAL A 561 -1.06 -9.86 12.89
CA VAL A 561 -2.49 -9.87 12.58
C VAL A 561 -2.96 -8.61 11.87
N LYS A 562 -2.25 -7.46 12.01
CA LYS A 562 -2.55 -6.22 11.28
C LYS A 562 -2.25 -6.41 9.79
N THR A 563 -1.00 -6.76 9.44
CA THR A 563 -0.59 -7.00 8.05
C THR A 563 -1.35 -8.16 7.40
N SER A 564 -1.68 -9.20 8.16
CA SER A 564 -2.50 -10.31 7.65
C SER A 564 -3.95 -9.88 7.38
N ALA A 565 -4.55 -9.07 8.25
CA ALA A 565 -5.88 -8.52 8.01
C ALA A 565 -5.89 -7.54 6.83
N GLU A 566 -4.84 -6.73 6.66
CA GLU A 566 -4.65 -5.82 5.51
C GLU A 566 -4.58 -6.58 4.16
N GLU A 567 -4.04 -7.80 4.13
CA GLU A 567 -4.05 -8.64 2.91
C GLU A 567 -5.41 -9.33 2.67
N LEU A 568 -6.19 -9.60 3.71
CA LEU A 568 -7.37 -10.47 3.65
C LEU A 568 -8.74 -9.76 3.75
N GLN A 569 -8.81 -8.51 4.23
CA GLN A 569 -10.08 -7.81 4.51
C GLN A 569 -10.02 -6.31 4.12
N ARG A 570 -11.11 -5.79 3.52
CA ARG A 570 -11.24 -4.36 3.15
C ARG A 570 -11.84 -3.54 4.30
N LEU A 571 -11.07 -3.34 5.38
CA LEU A 571 -11.53 -2.57 6.57
C LEU A 571 -11.17 -1.07 6.49
N ARG A 572 -11.92 -0.23 7.21
CA ARG A 572 -11.67 1.23 7.31
C ARG A 572 -10.38 1.56 8.07
N SER A 573 -10.07 0.78 9.09
CA SER A 573 -8.86 0.84 9.92
C SER A 573 -8.53 -0.56 10.42
N PHE A 574 -7.25 -0.81 10.72
CA PHE A 574 -6.71 -2.10 11.17
C PHE A 574 -6.10 -2.01 12.59
N ASP A 575 -6.54 -1.01 13.36
CA ASP A 575 -6.33 -0.95 14.81
C ASP A 575 -7.10 -2.07 15.53
N MET A 576 -6.72 -2.39 16.78
CA MET A 576 -7.28 -3.53 17.49
C MET A 576 -8.80 -3.43 17.70
N ASN A 577 -9.34 -2.24 17.96
CA ASN A 577 -10.78 -2.08 18.17
C ASN A 577 -11.55 -2.31 16.86
N SER A 578 -11.07 -1.76 15.75
CA SER A 578 -11.64 -2.02 14.41
C SER A 578 -11.57 -3.50 14.01
N LEU A 579 -10.48 -4.21 14.30
CA LEU A 579 -10.37 -5.65 14.06
C LEU A 579 -11.33 -6.45 14.95
N CYS A 580 -11.42 -6.14 16.24
CA CYS A 580 -12.34 -6.78 17.18
C CYS A 580 -13.81 -6.62 16.76
N ARG A 581 -14.21 -5.40 16.38
CA ARG A 581 -15.56 -5.10 15.89
C ARG A 581 -15.88 -5.84 14.57
N ALA A 582 -14.98 -5.77 13.59
CA ALA A 582 -15.26 -6.30 12.25
C ALA A 582 -15.14 -7.82 12.14
N ILE A 583 -14.20 -8.43 12.86
CA ILE A 583 -13.87 -9.86 12.73
C ILE A 583 -14.55 -10.64 13.87
N LEU A 584 -14.29 -10.27 15.13
CA LEU A 584 -14.84 -10.94 16.31
C LEU A 584 -16.29 -10.55 16.63
N LYS A 585 -16.85 -9.54 15.94
CA LYS A 585 -18.24 -9.06 16.06
C LYS A 585 -18.59 -8.62 17.50
N LEU A 586 -17.60 -8.08 18.20
CA LEU A 586 -17.76 -7.51 19.53
C LEU A 586 -18.41 -6.11 19.44
N PRO A 587 -19.29 -5.73 20.40
CA PRO A 587 -19.86 -4.38 20.46
C PRO A 587 -18.81 -3.35 20.89
N ASP A 588 -19.04 -2.08 20.58
CA ASP A 588 -18.05 -1.00 20.71
C ASP A 588 -17.40 -0.88 22.11
N ASP A 589 -18.17 -1.03 23.19
CA ASP A 589 -17.69 -0.92 24.57
C ASP A 589 -16.97 -2.17 25.10
N ALA A 590 -16.98 -3.30 24.38
CA ALA A 590 -16.41 -4.58 24.86
C ALA A 590 -14.87 -4.59 24.92
N ARG A 591 -14.20 -3.53 24.45
CA ARG A 591 -12.75 -3.38 24.51
C ARG A 591 -12.36 -1.95 24.90
N LYS A 592 -12.00 -1.75 26.17
CA LYS A 592 -11.38 -0.51 26.65
C LYS A 592 -9.95 -0.38 26.11
N ASP A 593 -9.61 0.76 25.50
CA ASP A 593 -8.24 1.07 25.11
C ASP A 593 -7.40 1.62 26.28
N ILE A 594 -6.15 1.15 26.39
CA ILE A 594 -5.18 1.66 27.37
C ILE A 594 -4.10 2.47 26.65
N TYR A 595 -4.10 3.79 26.86
CA TYR A 595 -3.08 4.68 26.32
C TYR A 595 -1.81 4.66 27.19
N PRO A 596 -0.59 4.76 26.60
CA PRO A 596 0.67 4.74 27.34
C PRO A 596 0.78 5.75 28.50
N ASN A 597 0.17 6.93 28.34
CA ASN A 597 0.19 8.01 29.33
C ASN A 597 -0.77 7.79 30.51
N ASP A 598 -1.70 6.83 30.41
CA ASP A 598 -2.64 6.48 31.48
C ASP A 598 -2.17 5.29 32.31
N ILE A 599 -1.26 4.45 31.78
CA ILE A 599 -0.67 3.31 32.49
C ILE A 599 -0.09 3.71 33.86
N PRO A 600 0.72 4.79 34.02
CA PRO A 600 1.19 5.24 35.34
C PRO A 600 0.08 5.48 36.35
N LYS A 601 -1.11 5.91 35.91
CA LYS A 601 -2.28 6.16 36.78
C LYS A 601 -2.92 4.86 37.26
N MET A 602 -2.77 3.76 36.52
CA MET A 602 -3.32 2.45 36.90
C MET A 602 -2.54 1.80 38.05
N TYR A 603 -1.29 2.20 38.28
CA TYR A 603 -0.49 1.81 39.45
C TYR A 603 -0.90 2.54 40.75
N SER A 604 -1.94 3.39 40.73
CA SER A 604 -2.42 4.07 41.94
C SER A 604 -3.15 3.17 42.94
N THR A 605 -3.81 2.10 42.48
CA THR A 605 -4.50 1.13 43.35
C THR A 605 -4.33 -0.30 42.85
N THR A 606 -4.37 -1.27 43.78
CA THR A 606 -4.30 -2.71 43.50
C THR A 606 -5.36 -3.15 42.48
N GLU A 607 -6.58 -2.63 42.58
CA GLU A 607 -7.72 -2.94 41.70
C GLU A 607 -7.46 -2.48 40.26
N LYS A 608 -7.04 -1.23 40.06
CA LYS A 608 -6.72 -0.69 38.73
C LYS A 608 -5.53 -1.40 38.10
N LEU A 609 -4.56 -1.83 38.90
CA LEU A 609 -3.42 -2.61 38.40
C LEU A 609 -3.83 -4.04 37.99
N ILE A 610 -4.84 -4.63 38.64
CA ILE A 610 -5.46 -5.90 38.21
C ILE A 610 -6.30 -5.69 36.93
N GLU A 611 -7.09 -4.60 36.82
CA GLU A 611 -7.81 -4.26 35.59
C GLU A 611 -6.83 -4.08 34.41
N PHE A 612 -5.71 -3.38 34.62
CA PHE A 612 -4.64 -3.22 33.64
C PHE A 612 -4.08 -4.57 33.15
N ILE A 613 -3.83 -5.52 34.06
CA ILE A 613 -3.36 -6.87 33.70
C ILE A 613 -4.43 -7.61 32.89
N ASN A 614 -5.69 -7.60 33.32
CA ASN A 614 -6.79 -8.29 32.65
C ASN A 614 -7.01 -7.77 31.22
N LEU A 615 -7.11 -6.44 31.03
CA LEU A 615 -7.22 -5.81 29.71
C LEU A 615 -6.00 -6.10 28.80
N THR A 616 -4.82 -6.32 29.39
CA THR A 616 -3.58 -6.65 28.66
C THR A 616 -3.55 -8.12 28.21
N MET A 617 -4.01 -9.04 29.06
CA MET A 617 -4.27 -10.44 28.67
C MET A 617 -5.37 -10.51 27.60
N GLN A 618 -6.43 -9.71 27.71
CA GLN A 618 -7.56 -9.67 26.78
C GLN A 618 -7.15 -9.22 25.36
N ASP A 619 -6.32 -8.17 25.21
CA ASP A 619 -5.72 -7.80 23.91
C ASP A 619 -4.90 -8.95 23.29
N THR A 620 -4.30 -9.81 24.12
CA THR A 620 -3.54 -10.99 23.66
C THR A 620 -4.47 -12.10 23.18
N LEU A 621 -5.60 -12.29 23.87
CA LEU A 621 -6.65 -13.25 23.50
C LEU A 621 -7.29 -12.87 22.16
N TYR A 622 -7.65 -11.58 22.00
CA TYR A 622 -8.17 -11.05 20.75
C TYR A 622 -7.18 -11.22 19.59
N SER A 623 -5.88 -11.02 19.82
CA SER A 623 -4.84 -11.30 18.80
C SER A 623 -4.87 -12.76 18.31
N LEU A 624 -4.99 -13.74 19.22
CA LEU A 624 -5.09 -15.15 18.85
C LEU A 624 -6.44 -15.50 18.19
N GLN A 625 -7.54 -14.94 18.67
CA GLN A 625 -8.87 -15.17 18.08
C GLN A 625 -8.97 -14.60 16.65
N ILE A 626 -8.42 -13.41 16.39
CA ILE A 626 -8.33 -12.82 15.04
C ILE A 626 -7.52 -13.72 14.10
N MET A 627 -6.42 -14.32 14.57
CA MET A 627 -5.63 -15.25 13.76
C MET A 627 -6.43 -16.51 13.37
N ILE A 628 -7.26 -17.02 14.27
CA ILE A 628 -8.08 -18.21 14.05
C ILE A 628 -9.24 -17.89 13.09
N GLU A 629 -10.02 -16.83 13.34
CA GLU A 629 -11.18 -16.45 12.53
C GLU A 629 -10.81 -16.00 11.09
N LEU A 630 -9.59 -15.45 10.89
CA LEU A 630 -9.05 -15.16 9.55
C LEU A 630 -8.37 -16.36 8.86
N GLU A 631 -8.28 -17.53 9.50
CA GLU A 631 -7.64 -18.75 8.99
C GLU A 631 -6.16 -18.53 8.54
N ILE A 632 -5.42 -17.63 9.22
CA ILE A 632 -4.12 -17.09 8.71
C ILE A 632 -3.10 -18.21 8.48
N LEU A 633 -2.85 -19.06 9.48
CA LEU A 633 -1.85 -20.13 9.39
C LEU A 633 -2.21 -21.21 8.34
N PRO A 634 -3.45 -21.74 8.28
CA PRO A 634 -3.89 -22.60 7.18
C PRO A 634 -3.72 -21.97 5.78
N LEU A 635 -4.09 -20.69 5.63
CA LEU A 635 -3.99 -20.00 4.33
C LEU A 635 -2.53 -19.75 3.94
N ALA A 636 -1.68 -19.33 4.87
CA ALA A 636 -0.25 -19.16 4.64
C ALA A 636 0.43 -20.48 4.27
N LEU A 637 0.06 -21.61 4.89
CA LEU A 637 0.56 -22.93 4.52
C LEU A 637 0.15 -23.31 3.08
N GLN A 638 -1.13 -23.15 2.71
CA GLN A 638 -1.59 -23.44 1.35
C GLN A 638 -0.91 -22.56 0.30
N ILE A 639 -0.79 -21.25 0.55
CA ILE A 639 -0.08 -20.33 -0.35
C ILE A 639 1.39 -20.78 -0.50
N THR A 640 2.09 -21.00 0.60
CA THR A 640 3.52 -21.37 0.59
C THR A 640 3.78 -22.69 -0.12
N ASN A 641 2.88 -23.67 0.00
CA ASN A 641 3.01 -24.96 -0.69
C ASN A 641 2.63 -24.89 -2.19
N ILE A 642 1.96 -23.81 -2.63
CA ILE A 642 1.72 -23.52 -4.05
C ILE A 642 2.95 -22.78 -4.64
N SER A 643 3.45 -21.73 -3.99
CA SER A 643 4.60 -20.94 -4.47
C SER A 643 5.96 -21.61 -4.28
N GLY A 644 6.11 -22.46 -3.27
CA GLY A 644 7.36 -23.13 -2.95
C GLY A 644 8.44 -22.25 -2.31
N ASN A 645 8.02 -21.18 -1.62
CA ASN A 645 8.88 -20.28 -0.84
C ASN A 645 8.97 -20.70 0.64
N LEU A 646 9.52 -19.83 1.50
CA LEU A 646 9.50 -19.99 2.95
C LEU A 646 8.20 -19.41 3.57
N MET A 647 7.63 -20.12 4.55
CA MET A 647 6.37 -19.72 5.20
C MET A 647 6.54 -18.42 6.01
N SER A 648 7.72 -18.20 6.59
CA SER A 648 8.14 -16.95 7.24
C SER A 648 8.08 -15.74 6.29
N SER A 649 8.46 -15.89 5.02
CA SER A 649 8.28 -14.84 4.00
C SER A 649 6.83 -14.67 3.57
N THR A 650 6.05 -15.75 3.46
CA THR A 650 4.61 -15.65 3.13
C THR A 650 3.85 -14.81 4.16
N LEU A 651 4.11 -15.03 5.46
CA LEU A 651 3.49 -14.31 6.57
C LEU A 651 3.86 -12.81 6.63
N ARG A 652 4.94 -12.39 5.95
CA ARG A 652 5.34 -10.97 5.80
C ARG A 652 4.49 -10.19 4.77
N GLY A 653 3.63 -10.86 4.00
CA GLY A 653 2.79 -10.22 2.96
C GLY A 653 3.49 -9.99 1.61
N GLY A 654 4.65 -10.61 1.36
CA GLY A 654 5.43 -10.42 0.13
C GLY A 654 4.86 -11.11 -1.11
N ARG A 655 3.88 -10.50 -1.80
CA ARG A 655 3.22 -11.10 -2.97
C ARG A 655 4.17 -11.42 -4.14
N SER A 656 5.01 -10.46 -4.56
CA SER A 656 5.98 -10.70 -5.65
C SER A 656 6.99 -11.80 -5.31
N GLU A 657 7.39 -11.94 -4.04
CA GLU A 657 8.31 -13.02 -3.61
C GLU A 657 7.68 -14.40 -3.82
N ARG A 658 6.38 -14.57 -3.51
CA ARG A 658 5.67 -15.85 -3.75
C ARG A 658 5.72 -16.26 -5.22
N ASN A 659 5.56 -15.31 -6.13
CA ASN A 659 5.54 -15.58 -7.57
C ASN A 659 6.96 -15.67 -8.17
N GLU A 660 7.97 -15.01 -7.56
CA GLU A 660 9.39 -15.29 -7.83
C GLU A 660 9.68 -16.78 -7.60
N TRP A 661 9.38 -17.33 -6.42
CA TRP A 661 9.65 -18.74 -6.12
C TRP A 661 8.86 -19.71 -7.01
N LEU A 662 7.60 -19.41 -7.32
CA LEU A 662 6.80 -20.24 -8.24
C LEU A 662 7.48 -20.36 -9.61
N LEU A 663 8.00 -19.25 -10.14
CA LEU A 663 8.73 -19.23 -11.40
C LEU A 663 10.12 -19.88 -11.28
N LEU A 664 10.86 -19.67 -10.19
CA LEU A 664 12.15 -20.34 -9.95
C LEU A 664 12.01 -21.87 -10.01
N HIS A 665 11.02 -22.44 -9.31
CA HIS A 665 10.72 -23.88 -9.40
C HIS A 665 10.30 -24.28 -10.82
N ALA A 666 9.42 -23.50 -11.47
CA ALA A 666 8.89 -23.80 -12.80
C ALA A 666 9.92 -23.84 -13.93
N PHE A 667 10.89 -22.92 -13.91
CA PHE A 667 11.97 -22.85 -14.90
C PHE A 667 13.05 -23.89 -14.61
N SER A 668 13.39 -24.13 -13.34
CA SER A 668 14.37 -25.14 -12.94
C SER A 668 13.90 -26.57 -13.24
N GLU A 669 12.60 -26.87 -13.08
CA GLU A 669 11.95 -28.12 -13.51
C GLU A 669 12.01 -28.37 -15.04
N LYS A 670 12.49 -27.39 -15.81
CA LYS A 670 12.58 -27.44 -17.28
C LYS A 670 13.97 -27.12 -17.82
N ASP A 671 15.00 -27.24 -16.98
CA ASP A 671 16.40 -27.03 -17.36
C ASP A 671 16.71 -25.64 -17.95
N TYR A 672 15.92 -24.62 -17.55
CA TYR A 672 16.25 -23.22 -17.80
C TYR A 672 17.20 -22.69 -16.72
N ILE A 673 18.14 -21.86 -17.14
CA ILE A 673 18.86 -20.93 -16.26
C ILE A 673 17.92 -19.76 -15.97
N VAL A 674 17.75 -19.43 -14.69
CA VAL A 674 16.93 -18.31 -14.20
C VAL A 674 17.76 -17.03 -14.10
N PRO A 675 17.15 -15.83 -14.07
CA PRO A 675 17.89 -14.59 -13.84
C PRO A 675 18.59 -14.60 -12.48
N ASP A 676 19.77 -14.00 -12.38
CA ASP A 676 20.42 -13.73 -11.10
C ASP A 676 19.62 -12.67 -10.30
N LYS A 677 19.67 -12.73 -8.96
CA LYS A 677 18.92 -11.79 -8.13
C LYS A 677 19.54 -10.38 -8.22
N TYR A 678 18.73 -9.39 -8.63
CA TYR A 678 19.14 -8.00 -8.79
C TYR A 678 19.42 -7.29 -7.46
N HIS A 679 20.62 -7.48 -6.92
CA HIS A 679 21.18 -6.53 -5.97
C HIS A 679 21.56 -5.24 -6.70
N LYS A 680 20.70 -4.22 -6.61
CA LYS A 680 21.16 -2.84 -6.81
C LYS A 680 22.20 -2.54 -5.73
N GLU A 681 23.47 -2.58 -6.10
CA GLU A 681 24.52 -1.96 -5.30
C GLU A 681 24.07 -0.55 -4.93
N LYS A 682 24.22 -0.19 -3.65
CA LYS A 682 24.16 1.21 -3.25
C LYS A 682 25.41 1.92 -3.74
N LYS A 683 25.43 2.24 -5.04
CA LYS A 683 26.25 3.35 -5.52
C LYS A 683 25.89 4.56 -4.67
N THR A 684 26.91 5.16 -4.07
CA THR A 684 26.83 6.40 -3.29
C THR A 684 26.52 7.56 -4.25
N LEU A 685 25.25 7.64 -4.66
CA LEU A 685 24.71 8.71 -5.49
C LEU A 685 24.24 9.86 -4.59
N ASP A 686 25.14 10.38 -3.76
CA ASP A 686 24.94 11.58 -2.95
C ASP A 686 25.03 12.84 -3.84
N SER A 687 24.26 12.83 -4.93
CA SER A 687 24.19 13.88 -5.96
C SER A 687 22.91 13.83 -6.81
N LEU A 688 21.83 13.19 -6.34
CA LEU A 688 20.47 13.35 -6.87
C LEU A 688 19.43 13.09 -5.77
N ASP A 689 18.89 14.16 -5.17
CA ASP A 689 17.79 14.12 -4.18
C ASP A 689 16.45 13.75 -4.85
N ILE A 690 16.34 12.52 -5.32
CA ILE A 690 15.05 11.93 -5.72
C ILE A 690 14.30 11.56 -4.44
N ALA A 691 13.58 12.54 -3.88
CA ALA A 691 12.60 12.32 -2.84
C ALA A 691 11.59 11.22 -3.26
N PRO A 692 10.99 10.47 -2.31
CA PRO A 692 10.06 9.38 -2.60
C PRO A 692 8.67 9.89 -3.03
N GLY A 693 8.63 10.59 -4.17
CA GLY A 693 7.40 10.94 -4.89
C GLY A 693 6.78 9.72 -5.59
N LYS A 694 5.52 9.87 -6.03
CA LYS A 694 4.85 8.87 -6.88
C LYS A 694 5.68 8.67 -8.17
N LYS A 695 5.97 7.41 -8.53
CA LYS A 695 6.65 7.08 -9.80
C LYS A 695 5.64 7.14 -10.95
N LYS A 696 6.13 7.52 -12.13
CA LYS A 696 5.34 7.51 -13.36
C LYS A 696 5.00 6.09 -13.82
N ALA A 697 3.87 5.94 -14.51
CA ALA A 697 3.39 4.66 -15.01
C ALA A 697 4.27 4.22 -16.18
N GLN A 698 4.69 2.97 -16.18
CA GLN A 698 5.68 2.48 -17.14
C GLN A 698 5.06 1.92 -18.43
N TYR A 699 3.76 1.66 -18.42
CA TYR A 699 2.97 1.20 -19.58
C TYR A 699 1.47 1.44 -19.32
N ALA A 700 0.66 1.36 -20.38
CA ALA A 700 -0.79 1.55 -20.30
C ALA A 700 -1.50 0.36 -19.60
N GLY A 701 -2.43 0.66 -18.70
CA GLY A 701 -3.21 -0.32 -17.94
C GLY A 701 -4.44 -0.88 -18.68
N GLY A 702 -5.48 -1.26 -17.93
CA GLY A 702 -6.78 -1.65 -18.47
C GLY A 702 -7.51 -0.52 -19.20
N LEU A 703 -8.53 -0.87 -19.99
CA LEU A 703 -9.44 0.09 -20.62
C LEU A 703 -10.65 0.29 -19.72
N VAL A 704 -11.01 1.54 -19.45
CA VAL A 704 -12.28 1.90 -18.80
C VAL A 704 -13.11 2.67 -19.82
N LEU A 705 -14.26 2.13 -20.19
CA LEU A 705 -15.18 2.77 -21.13
C LEU A 705 -15.79 4.02 -20.46
N ASP A 706 -16.16 5.02 -21.27
CA ASP A 706 -16.91 6.15 -20.75
C ASP A 706 -18.35 5.74 -20.38
N PRO A 707 -18.79 6.01 -19.14
CA PRO A 707 -20.13 5.67 -18.70
C PRO A 707 -21.16 6.56 -19.37
N VAL A 708 -22.22 5.95 -19.90
CA VAL A 708 -23.47 6.66 -20.14
C VAL A 708 -24.06 6.97 -18.77
N LYS A 709 -24.02 8.24 -18.36
CA LYS A 709 -24.43 8.67 -17.01
C LYS A 709 -25.95 8.70 -16.87
N GLY A 710 -26.41 8.47 -15.65
CA GLY A 710 -27.82 8.65 -15.26
C GLY A 710 -28.35 7.51 -14.40
N PHE A 711 -29.68 7.51 -14.25
CA PHE A 711 -30.45 6.47 -13.57
C PHE A 711 -31.14 5.53 -14.58
N TYR A 712 -31.01 4.23 -14.37
CA TYR A 712 -31.64 3.17 -15.15
C TYR A 712 -32.74 2.47 -14.34
N ASP A 713 -33.95 2.50 -14.89
CA ASP A 713 -35.19 1.91 -14.36
C ASP A 713 -35.47 0.49 -14.87
N LYS A 714 -34.74 0.06 -15.91
CA LYS A 714 -34.82 -1.28 -16.53
C LYS A 714 -33.57 -2.09 -16.26
N TYR A 715 -33.68 -3.41 -16.45
CA TYR A 715 -32.63 -4.34 -16.02
C TYR A 715 -31.35 -4.20 -16.84
N VAL A 716 -30.24 -3.95 -16.13
CA VAL A 716 -28.89 -3.90 -16.68
C VAL A 716 -28.18 -5.21 -16.32
N LEU A 717 -27.68 -5.90 -17.34
CA LEU A 717 -26.90 -7.12 -17.19
C LEU A 717 -25.43 -6.77 -16.93
N LEU A 718 -24.84 -7.31 -15.86
CA LEU A 718 -23.40 -7.25 -15.61
C LEU A 718 -22.76 -8.57 -16.06
N MET A 719 -21.76 -8.46 -16.95
CA MET A 719 -20.96 -9.60 -17.40
C MET A 719 -19.47 -9.36 -17.12
N ASP A 720 -18.75 -10.41 -16.72
CA ASP A 720 -17.35 -10.34 -16.30
C ASP A 720 -16.51 -11.47 -16.93
N PHE A 721 -15.24 -11.19 -17.26
CA PHE A 721 -14.31 -12.17 -17.82
C PHE A 721 -13.58 -12.93 -16.70
N ASN A 722 -13.82 -14.26 -16.63
CA ASN A 722 -13.23 -15.12 -15.61
C ASN A 722 -11.69 -15.04 -15.55
N SER A 723 -11.19 -14.21 -14.64
CA SER A 723 -9.75 -13.98 -14.41
C SER A 723 -9.01 -13.55 -15.69
N LEU A 724 -9.44 -12.44 -16.31
CA LEU A 724 -9.03 -12.00 -17.65
C LEU A 724 -7.52 -12.13 -17.94
N TYR A 725 -6.63 -11.52 -17.14
CA TYR A 725 -5.19 -11.54 -17.43
C TYR A 725 -4.58 -12.96 -17.40
N PRO A 726 -4.80 -13.80 -16.36
CA PRO A 726 -4.49 -15.23 -16.40
C PRO A 726 -5.03 -15.99 -17.62
N SER A 727 -6.20 -15.62 -18.14
CA SER A 727 -6.83 -16.27 -19.29
C SER A 727 -6.23 -15.78 -20.63
N ILE A 728 -5.94 -14.48 -20.77
CA ILE A 728 -5.18 -13.89 -21.89
C ILE A 728 -3.81 -14.54 -22.04
N ILE A 729 -3.11 -14.79 -20.92
CA ILE A 729 -1.79 -15.42 -20.95
C ILE A 729 -1.86 -16.83 -21.56
N GLN A 730 -2.94 -17.56 -21.31
CA GLN A 730 -3.17 -18.90 -21.88
C GLN A 730 -3.65 -18.84 -23.34
N GLU A 731 -4.57 -17.93 -23.68
CA GLU A 731 -5.14 -17.78 -25.03
C GLU A 731 -4.06 -17.49 -26.09
N TYR A 732 -3.18 -16.52 -25.82
CA TYR A 732 -2.15 -16.07 -26.76
C TYR A 732 -0.75 -16.64 -26.47
N ASN A 733 -0.66 -17.71 -25.66
CA ASN A 733 0.59 -18.40 -25.32
C ASN A 733 1.72 -17.45 -24.83
N ILE A 734 1.37 -16.47 -24.00
CA ILE A 734 2.26 -15.37 -23.60
C ILE A 734 3.30 -15.86 -22.58
N CYS A 735 4.58 -15.86 -22.94
CA CYS A 735 5.66 -16.30 -22.06
C CYS A 735 7.02 -15.69 -22.47
N PHE A 736 7.92 -15.59 -21.49
CA PHE A 736 9.36 -15.41 -21.68
C PHE A 736 9.98 -16.29 -22.78
N THR A 737 9.48 -17.53 -22.96
CA THR A 737 10.00 -18.53 -23.90
C THR A 737 9.32 -18.50 -25.28
N THR A 738 8.36 -17.61 -25.50
CA THR A 738 7.52 -17.57 -26.72
C THR A 738 7.47 -16.19 -27.36
N ILE A 739 7.55 -15.13 -26.55
CA ILE A 739 7.64 -13.75 -27.03
C ILE A 739 9.09 -13.43 -27.40
N ILE A 740 9.30 -13.03 -28.65
CA ILE A 740 10.59 -12.53 -29.14
C ILE A 740 10.43 -11.02 -29.33
N CYS A 741 11.12 -10.23 -28.50
CA CYS A 741 11.21 -8.79 -28.71
C CYS A 741 12.35 -8.50 -29.69
N LYS A 742 12.06 -7.76 -30.76
CA LYS A 742 13.06 -7.22 -31.70
C LYS A 742 12.76 -5.73 -31.89
N ASP A 743 13.79 -4.90 -31.80
CA ASP A 743 13.70 -3.46 -32.10
C ASP A 743 12.59 -2.70 -31.33
N ASN A 744 12.26 -3.20 -30.12
CA ASN A 744 11.14 -2.81 -29.24
C ASN A 744 9.72 -3.20 -29.70
N GLU A 745 9.55 -3.82 -30.86
CA GLU A 745 8.28 -4.42 -31.25
C GLU A 745 8.07 -5.78 -30.56
N VAL A 746 6.81 -6.03 -30.16
CA VAL A 746 6.39 -7.23 -29.44
C VAL A 746 5.33 -7.95 -30.28
N SER A 747 5.74 -9.01 -30.97
CA SER A 747 4.85 -9.86 -31.74
C SER A 747 4.26 -11.00 -30.89
N LEU A 748 3.06 -11.45 -31.26
CA LEU A 748 2.49 -12.68 -30.71
C LEU A 748 3.24 -13.91 -31.25
N PRO A 749 3.39 -14.98 -30.46
CA PRO A 749 3.88 -16.25 -30.97
C PRO A 749 2.89 -16.87 -31.98
N ASP A 750 3.41 -17.72 -32.86
CA ASP A 750 2.60 -18.57 -33.74
C ASP A 750 1.64 -19.45 -32.89
N PRO A 751 0.33 -19.50 -33.19
CA PRO A 751 -0.62 -20.42 -32.54
C PRO A 751 -0.25 -21.91 -32.60
N ALA A 752 0.67 -22.32 -33.48
CA ALA A 752 1.24 -23.67 -33.56
C ALA A 752 2.48 -23.89 -32.68
N ALA A 753 3.05 -22.84 -32.07
CA ALA A 753 4.23 -22.93 -31.22
C ALA A 753 3.95 -23.69 -29.90
N GLU A 754 4.98 -24.30 -29.32
CA GLU A 754 4.85 -24.97 -28.03
C GLU A 754 4.37 -24.03 -26.93
N VAL A 755 3.48 -24.53 -26.06
CA VAL A 755 2.93 -23.75 -24.95
C VAL A 755 4.05 -23.39 -23.95
N GLY A 756 4.24 -22.11 -23.66
CA GLY A 756 5.31 -21.61 -22.78
C GLY A 756 5.17 -22.04 -21.32
N ILE A 757 6.23 -21.82 -20.54
CA ILE A 757 6.29 -22.20 -19.11
C ILE A 757 5.25 -21.43 -18.28
N LEU A 758 5.13 -20.11 -18.46
CA LEU A 758 4.18 -19.27 -17.72
C LEU A 758 2.71 -19.70 -17.95
N PRO A 759 2.22 -19.86 -19.21
CA PRO A 759 0.90 -20.43 -19.47
C PRO A 759 0.72 -21.83 -18.88
N LYS A 760 1.72 -22.72 -19.00
CA LYS A 760 1.69 -24.08 -18.41
C LYS A 760 1.54 -24.07 -16.89
N GLN A 761 2.08 -23.07 -16.16
CA GLN A 761 1.90 -22.98 -14.71
C GLN A 761 0.57 -22.31 -14.32
N ILE A 762 0.15 -21.25 -15.00
CA ILE A 762 -1.16 -20.62 -14.76
C ILE A 762 -2.30 -21.62 -15.00
N LYS A 763 -2.21 -22.41 -16.09
CA LYS A 763 -3.17 -23.48 -16.38
C LYS A 763 -3.32 -24.46 -15.21
N LYS A 764 -2.23 -24.94 -14.62
CA LYS A 764 -2.27 -25.81 -13.43
C LYS A 764 -2.98 -25.16 -12.24
N LEU A 765 -2.78 -23.86 -12.00
CA LEU A 765 -3.45 -23.13 -10.91
C LEU A 765 -4.96 -23.03 -11.16
N VAL A 766 -5.37 -22.68 -12.40
CA VAL A 766 -6.78 -22.55 -12.79
C VAL A 766 -7.49 -23.90 -12.79
N GLU A 767 -6.88 -24.95 -13.34
CA GLU A 767 -7.40 -26.32 -13.32
C GLU A 767 -7.53 -26.86 -11.89
N SER A 768 -6.49 -26.67 -11.05
CA SER A 768 -6.57 -27.02 -9.62
C SER A 768 -7.70 -26.27 -8.91
N ARG A 769 -7.95 -25.01 -9.25
CA ARG A 769 -9.03 -24.20 -8.68
C ARG A 769 -10.40 -24.67 -9.16
N ARG A 770 -10.54 -25.08 -10.43
CA ARG A 770 -11.75 -25.70 -10.99
C ARG A 770 -12.04 -27.03 -10.28
N GLN A 771 -11.04 -27.89 -10.08
CA GLN A 771 -11.18 -29.14 -9.31
C GLN A 771 -11.62 -28.89 -7.87
N VAL A 772 -11.00 -27.95 -7.15
CA VAL A 772 -11.38 -27.64 -5.76
C VAL A 772 -12.76 -26.98 -5.68
N LYS A 773 -13.18 -26.17 -6.66
CA LYS A 773 -14.57 -25.70 -6.79
C LYS A 773 -15.56 -26.85 -7.00
N SER A 774 -15.22 -27.85 -7.83
CA SER A 774 -16.07 -29.02 -8.05
C SER A 774 -16.25 -29.85 -6.77
N LEU A 775 -15.18 -30.04 -5.98
CA LEU A 775 -15.26 -30.68 -4.66
C LEU A 775 -16.10 -29.87 -3.66
N LEU A 776 -16.05 -28.53 -3.72
CA LEU A 776 -16.90 -27.65 -2.89
C LEU A 776 -18.40 -27.68 -3.26
N ALA A 777 -18.74 -28.11 -4.47
CA ALA A 777 -20.11 -28.21 -4.97
C ALA A 777 -20.81 -29.54 -4.62
N GLN A 778 -20.12 -30.47 -3.95
CA GLN A 778 -20.71 -31.73 -3.48
C GLN A 778 -21.68 -31.45 -2.31
N PRO A 779 -22.92 -31.99 -2.33
CA PRO A 779 -23.97 -31.59 -1.40
C PRO A 779 -23.65 -31.92 0.07
N ASP A 780 -23.09 -33.10 0.34
CA ASP A 780 -22.87 -33.62 1.70
C ASP A 780 -21.46 -33.39 2.26
N LEU A 781 -20.77 -32.33 1.82
CA LEU A 781 -19.37 -32.09 2.20
C LEU A 781 -19.24 -31.68 3.69
N PRO A 782 -18.51 -32.43 4.55
CA PRO A 782 -18.30 -32.08 5.95
C PRO A 782 -17.68 -30.69 6.12
N LYS A 783 -18.11 -29.93 7.14
CA LYS A 783 -17.67 -28.54 7.40
C LYS A 783 -16.14 -28.40 7.31
N ASN A 784 -15.39 -29.34 7.88
CA ASN A 784 -13.94 -29.30 7.93
C ASN A 784 -13.27 -29.43 6.54
N LEU A 785 -13.85 -30.25 5.65
CA LEU A 785 -13.38 -30.31 4.26
C LEU A 785 -13.84 -29.07 3.48
N LYS A 786 -15.02 -28.53 3.79
CA LYS A 786 -15.54 -27.30 3.19
C LYS A 786 -14.67 -26.08 3.48
N SER A 787 -14.19 -25.89 4.72
CA SER A 787 -13.25 -24.77 4.99
C SER A 787 -11.87 -25.02 4.38
N LYS A 788 -11.29 -26.23 4.50
CA LYS A 788 -10.02 -26.57 3.82
C LYS A 788 -10.04 -26.31 2.32
N TYR A 789 -11.10 -26.71 1.62
CA TYR A 789 -11.24 -26.46 0.19
C TYR A 789 -11.50 -24.97 -0.12
N ASN A 790 -12.20 -24.24 0.75
CA ASN A 790 -12.35 -22.79 0.61
C ASN A 790 -11.00 -22.07 0.78
N ILE A 791 -10.21 -22.39 1.81
CA ILE A 791 -8.84 -21.90 2.00
C ILE A 791 -7.98 -22.19 0.76
N ARG A 792 -8.04 -23.42 0.24
CA ARG A 792 -7.27 -23.82 -0.95
C ARG A 792 -7.68 -23.09 -2.23
N GLN A 793 -8.98 -22.83 -2.45
CA GLN A 793 -9.41 -22.04 -3.63
C GLN A 793 -9.12 -20.54 -3.47
N LYS A 794 -9.17 -19.98 -2.24
CA LYS A 794 -8.68 -18.62 -1.92
C LYS A 794 -7.20 -18.51 -2.29
N ALA A 795 -6.35 -19.42 -1.81
CA ALA A 795 -4.92 -19.44 -2.10
C ALA A 795 -4.63 -19.50 -3.60
N LEU A 796 -5.28 -20.43 -4.33
CA LEU A 796 -5.14 -20.55 -5.78
C LEU A 796 -5.60 -19.29 -6.54
N LYS A 797 -6.65 -18.58 -6.11
CA LYS A 797 -7.07 -17.29 -6.70
C LYS A 797 -5.98 -16.22 -6.48
N LEU A 798 -5.51 -16.07 -5.24
CA LEU A 798 -4.54 -15.04 -4.87
C LEU A 798 -3.21 -15.20 -5.62
N THR A 799 -2.68 -16.43 -5.71
CA THR A 799 -1.47 -16.71 -6.49
C THR A 799 -1.70 -16.46 -7.98
N ALA A 800 -2.79 -16.97 -8.57
CA ALA A 800 -3.02 -16.85 -10.01
C ALA A 800 -3.19 -15.40 -10.49
N ASN A 801 -3.97 -14.58 -9.77
CA ASN A 801 -4.17 -13.17 -10.11
C ASN A 801 -2.84 -12.40 -10.06
N SER A 802 -2.08 -12.55 -8.96
CA SER A 802 -0.84 -11.80 -8.73
C SER A 802 0.35 -12.18 -9.63
N MET A 803 0.18 -13.16 -10.53
CA MET A 803 1.17 -13.46 -11.56
C MET A 803 1.39 -12.28 -12.51
N TYR A 804 0.33 -11.51 -12.84
CA TYR A 804 0.43 -10.37 -13.74
C TYR A 804 1.26 -9.22 -13.13
N GLY A 805 0.92 -8.75 -11.92
CA GLY A 805 1.68 -7.67 -11.25
C GLY A 805 3.11 -8.07 -10.86
N CYS A 806 3.46 -9.35 -10.95
CA CYS A 806 4.85 -9.81 -10.81
C CYS A 806 5.70 -9.56 -12.08
N LEU A 807 5.07 -9.34 -13.24
CA LEU A 807 5.74 -9.02 -14.51
C LEU A 807 5.96 -7.51 -14.66
N GLY A 808 4.99 -6.69 -14.21
CA GLY A 808 5.08 -5.22 -14.24
C GLY A 808 5.88 -4.60 -13.09
N PHE A 809 6.02 -5.29 -11.95
CA PHE A 809 6.73 -4.75 -10.79
C PHE A 809 8.25 -4.57 -11.02
N PRO A 810 8.81 -3.35 -11.00
CA PRO A 810 10.22 -3.10 -11.39
C PRO A 810 11.30 -3.53 -10.39
N GLN A 811 10.92 -4.24 -9.33
CA GLN A 811 11.84 -4.89 -8.39
C GLN A 811 11.68 -6.42 -8.40
N SER A 812 10.79 -6.95 -9.25
CA SER A 812 10.64 -8.37 -9.50
C SER A 812 11.88 -8.93 -10.20
N ARG A 813 12.30 -10.13 -9.80
CA ARG A 813 13.35 -10.90 -10.50
C ARG A 813 12.92 -11.35 -11.90
N PHE A 814 11.61 -11.46 -12.12
CA PHE A 814 10.99 -11.82 -13.40
C PHE A 814 10.25 -10.62 -14.02
N TYR A 815 10.74 -9.40 -13.77
CA TYR A 815 10.23 -8.18 -14.40
C TYR A 815 10.35 -8.27 -15.93
N ALA A 816 9.23 -8.04 -16.61
CA ALA A 816 9.12 -8.08 -18.06
C ALA A 816 8.01 -7.13 -18.52
N GLN A 817 8.30 -5.82 -18.47
CA GLN A 817 7.42 -4.73 -18.87
C GLN A 817 6.73 -4.97 -20.23
N HIS A 818 7.46 -5.47 -21.22
CA HIS A 818 6.95 -5.76 -22.57
C HIS A 818 5.93 -6.92 -22.60
N ILE A 819 6.00 -7.86 -21.65
CA ILE A 819 5.00 -8.91 -21.49
C ILE A 819 3.75 -8.33 -20.78
N ALA A 820 3.96 -7.53 -19.73
CA ALA A 820 2.87 -6.90 -19.01
C ALA A 820 2.04 -5.93 -19.89
N SER A 821 2.70 -5.11 -20.72
CA SER A 821 2.04 -4.20 -21.66
C SER A 821 1.28 -4.92 -22.77
N LEU A 822 1.78 -6.08 -23.24
CA LEU A 822 1.08 -6.92 -24.21
C LEU A 822 -0.19 -7.55 -23.62
N ILE A 823 -0.14 -7.99 -22.35
CA ILE A 823 -1.30 -8.53 -21.63
C ILE A 823 -2.38 -7.45 -21.48
N THR A 824 -2.02 -6.24 -21.06
CA THR A 824 -3.00 -5.14 -20.95
C THR A 824 -3.52 -4.73 -22.33
N GLN A 825 -2.67 -4.64 -23.35
CA GLN A 825 -3.07 -4.35 -24.73
C GLN A 825 -4.14 -5.34 -25.22
N LYS A 826 -3.94 -6.64 -25.03
CA LYS A 826 -4.96 -7.63 -25.37
C LYS A 826 -6.21 -7.52 -24.52
N GLY A 827 -6.11 -7.13 -23.24
CA GLY A 827 -7.29 -6.80 -22.43
C GLY A 827 -8.12 -5.67 -23.02
N ARG A 828 -7.48 -4.57 -23.43
CA ARG A 828 -8.14 -3.43 -24.09
C ARG A 828 -8.79 -3.82 -25.43
N GLU A 829 -8.10 -4.65 -26.22
CA GLU A 829 -8.59 -5.19 -27.49
C GLU A 829 -9.83 -6.10 -27.28
N ILE A 830 -9.78 -7.01 -26.30
CA ILE A 830 -10.89 -7.91 -25.96
C ILE A 830 -12.11 -7.13 -25.48
N LEU A 831 -11.96 -6.16 -24.57
CA LEU A 831 -13.08 -5.34 -24.11
C LEU A 831 -13.70 -4.52 -25.25
N THR A 832 -12.88 -3.95 -26.13
CA THR A 832 -13.34 -3.19 -27.31
C THR A 832 -14.09 -4.10 -28.30
N ASN A 833 -13.55 -5.28 -28.61
CA ASN A 833 -14.20 -6.26 -29.48
C ASN A 833 -15.49 -6.81 -28.86
N THR A 834 -15.54 -6.96 -27.54
CA THR A 834 -16.74 -7.39 -26.81
C THR A 834 -17.83 -6.32 -26.88
N LYS A 835 -17.49 -5.05 -26.59
CA LYS A 835 -18.38 -3.90 -26.79
C LYS A 835 -18.97 -3.90 -28.21
N ALA A 836 -18.10 -3.90 -29.22
CA ALA A 836 -18.53 -3.87 -30.63
C ALA A 836 -19.34 -5.11 -31.05
N THR A 837 -19.21 -6.25 -30.35
CA THR A 837 -20.03 -7.45 -30.59
C THR A 837 -21.41 -7.33 -29.95
N VAL A 838 -21.50 -6.78 -28.74
CA VAL A 838 -22.77 -6.50 -28.05
C VAL A 838 -23.57 -5.42 -28.78
N GLU A 839 -22.91 -4.37 -29.29
CA GLU A 839 -23.54 -3.32 -30.10
C GLU A 839 -24.05 -3.86 -31.45
N LYS A 840 -23.31 -4.76 -32.11
CA LYS A 840 -23.80 -5.46 -33.32
C LYS A 840 -25.07 -6.27 -33.06
N LEU A 841 -25.19 -6.88 -31.88
CA LEU A 841 -26.39 -7.59 -31.41
C LEU A 841 -27.54 -6.63 -31.01
N GLN A 842 -27.43 -5.32 -31.28
CA GLN A 842 -28.42 -4.28 -30.99
C GLN A 842 -28.70 -4.05 -29.49
N TYR A 843 -27.74 -4.40 -28.62
CA TYR A 843 -27.79 -4.07 -27.19
C TYR A 843 -26.94 -2.84 -26.87
N ILE A 844 -27.39 -2.04 -25.92
CA ILE A 844 -26.72 -0.79 -25.50
C ILE A 844 -25.72 -1.11 -24.38
N VAL A 845 -24.43 -0.87 -24.63
CA VAL A 845 -23.39 -0.94 -23.60
C VAL A 845 -23.37 0.39 -22.84
N VAL A 846 -23.73 0.36 -21.55
CA VAL A 846 -23.80 1.59 -20.71
C VAL A 846 -22.48 1.89 -20.00
N TYR A 847 -21.67 0.86 -19.72
CA TYR A 847 -20.35 0.99 -19.09
C TYR A 847 -19.50 -0.28 -19.30
N GLY A 848 -18.22 -0.20 -18.99
CA GLY A 848 -17.32 -1.35 -18.86
C GLY A 848 -15.98 -0.93 -18.27
N ASP A 849 -15.39 -1.81 -17.47
CA ASP A 849 -14.15 -1.58 -16.74
C ASP A 849 -13.29 -2.83 -16.80
N THR A 850 -12.18 -2.74 -17.54
CA THR A 850 -11.08 -3.70 -17.63
C THR A 850 -11.47 -5.11 -18.10
N ASP A 851 -12.14 -5.88 -17.25
CA ASP A 851 -12.66 -7.23 -17.46
C ASP A 851 -14.20 -7.34 -17.43
N SER A 852 -14.89 -6.26 -17.08
CA SER A 852 -16.36 -6.21 -16.95
C SER A 852 -17.06 -5.33 -18.01
N ILE A 853 -18.31 -5.68 -18.34
CA ILE A 853 -19.18 -4.92 -19.24
C ILE A 853 -20.62 -4.89 -18.74
N MET A 854 -21.28 -3.73 -18.85
CA MET A 854 -22.67 -3.51 -18.44
C MET A 854 -23.56 -3.25 -19.65
N VAL A 855 -24.64 -4.02 -19.78
CA VAL A 855 -25.50 -4.06 -20.96
C VAL A 855 -26.95 -3.77 -20.59
N LEU A 856 -27.52 -2.68 -21.10
CA LEU A 856 -28.93 -2.34 -20.92
C LEU A 856 -29.78 -3.22 -21.85
N THR A 857 -30.61 -4.08 -21.26
CA THR A 857 -31.39 -5.10 -21.99
C THR A 857 -32.77 -4.63 -22.44
N ASN A 858 -33.19 -3.45 -21.99
CA ASN A 858 -34.51 -2.84 -22.17
C ASN A 858 -35.72 -3.68 -21.68
N SER A 859 -35.51 -4.73 -20.89
CA SER A 859 -36.59 -5.52 -20.25
C SER A 859 -36.62 -5.30 -18.72
N THR A 860 -37.72 -5.74 -18.11
CA THR A 860 -37.96 -5.83 -16.66
C THR A 860 -38.25 -7.27 -16.21
N ASN A 861 -38.11 -8.27 -17.10
CA ASN A 861 -38.28 -9.68 -16.79
C ASN A 861 -36.92 -10.36 -16.58
N TYR A 862 -36.69 -10.94 -15.40
CA TYR A 862 -35.43 -11.59 -15.04
C TYR A 862 -35.03 -12.70 -16.01
N ASP A 863 -35.97 -13.57 -16.40
CA ASP A 863 -35.65 -14.76 -17.20
C ASP A 863 -35.33 -14.40 -18.65
N GLU A 864 -36.05 -13.44 -19.24
CA GLU A 864 -35.72 -12.89 -20.56
C GLU A 864 -34.32 -12.24 -20.57
N VAL A 865 -33.96 -11.54 -19.49
CA VAL A 865 -32.64 -10.92 -19.32
C VAL A 865 -31.53 -11.96 -19.15
N TYR A 866 -31.82 -13.04 -18.42
CA TYR A 866 -30.89 -14.16 -18.27
C TYR A 866 -30.68 -14.93 -19.59
N GLU A 867 -31.73 -15.15 -20.38
CA GLU A 867 -31.63 -15.74 -21.73
C GLU A 867 -30.84 -14.85 -22.69
N LYS A 868 -31.09 -13.54 -22.70
CA LYS A 868 -30.29 -12.56 -23.47
C LYS A 868 -28.82 -12.60 -23.05
N GLY A 869 -28.54 -12.65 -21.75
CA GLY A 869 -27.18 -12.78 -21.23
C GLY A 869 -26.51 -14.10 -21.63
N ALA A 870 -27.25 -15.21 -21.61
CA ALA A 870 -26.77 -16.51 -22.10
C ALA A 870 -26.47 -16.47 -23.61
N HIS A 871 -27.26 -15.76 -24.41
CA HIS A 871 -27.00 -15.58 -25.84
C HIS A 871 -25.74 -14.73 -26.11
N ILE A 872 -25.54 -13.63 -25.37
CA ILE A 872 -24.32 -12.82 -25.44
C ILE A 872 -23.10 -13.67 -25.03
N LYS A 873 -23.19 -14.38 -23.89
CA LYS A 873 -22.16 -15.30 -23.38
C LYS A 873 -21.76 -16.34 -24.43
N GLN A 874 -22.75 -17.01 -25.04
CA GLN A 874 -22.50 -17.99 -26.10
C GLN A 874 -21.91 -17.38 -27.38
N THR A 875 -22.13 -16.09 -27.65
CA THR A 875 -21.61 -15.42 -28.84
C THR A 875 -20.17 -14.97 -28.63
N VAL A 876 -19.86 -14.34 -27.48
CA VAL A 876 -18.50 -13.90 -27.13
C VAL A 876 -17.57 -15.10 -26.91
N ASN A 877 -18.02 -16.13 -26.17
CA ASN A 877 -17.18 -17.29 -25.85
C ASN A 877 -16.92 -18.24 -27.04
N LYS A 878 -17.51 -17.99 -28.22
CA LYS A 878 -17.14 -18.66 -29.48
C LYS A 878 -15.90 -18.04 -30.16
N LEU A 879 -15.49 -16.84 -29.73
CA LEU A 879 -14.34 -16.12 -30.30
C LEU A 879 -12.99 -16.54 -29.69
N TYR A 880 -13.02 -17.24 -28.55
CA TYR A 880 -11.86 -17.55 -27.72
C TYR A 880 -11.86 -19.03 -27.29
N ARG A 881 -10.70 -19.56 -26.87
CA ARG A 881 -10.51 -20.95 -26.45
C ARG A 881 -10.47 -21.14 -24.94
N HIS A 882 -10.00 -20.12 -24.22
CA HIS A 882 -9.68 -20.13 -22.80
C HIS A 882 -10.22 -18.91 -22.04
N ILE A 883 -10.56 -17.83 -22.75
CA ILE A 883 -11.24 -16.66 -22.19
C ILE A 883 -12.75 -16.91 -22.14
N GLU A 884 -13.33 -16.86 -20.94
CA GLU A 884 -14.73 -17.15 -20.66
C GLU A 884 -15.41 -15.93 -20.01
N LEU A 885 -16.25 -15.22 -20.77
CA LEU A 885 -17.21 -14.26 -20.23
C LEU A 885 -18.30 -15.04 -19.47
N ASP A 886 -18.77 -14.49 -18.35
CA ASP A 886 -19.92 -15.01 -17.60
C ASP A 886 -20.87 -13.88 -17.16
N ILE A 887 -22.06 -14.26 -16.67
CA ILE A 887 -22.99 -13.35 -16.01
C ILE A 887 -22.57 -13.26 -14.53
N ASP A 888 -22.15 -12.09 -14.08
CA ASP A 888 -21.80 -11.85 -12.67
C ASP A 888 -23.05 -11.42 -11.87
N GLY A 889 -23.95 -10.66 -12.50
CA GLY A 889 -25.23 -10.27 -11.90
C GLY A 889 -26.19 -9.59 -12.86
N ILE A 890 -27.40 -9.31 -12.38
CA ILE A 890 -28.39 -8.45 -13.03
C ILE A 890 -28.75 -7.35 -12.03
N PHE A 891 -28.77 -6.09 -12.48
CA PHE A 891 -29.22 -4.95 -11.68
C PHE A 891 -30.67 -4.61 -12.03
N LYS A 892 -31.56 -4.60 -11.03
CA LYS A 892 -32.94 -4.08 -11.12
C LYS A 892 -32.93 -2.58 -11.40
N TYR A 893 -32.08 -1.86 -10.66
CA TYR A 893 -31.81 -0.44 -10.81
C TYR A 893 -30.31 -0.17 -10.81
N LEU A 894 -29.86 0.83 -11.56
CA LEU A 894 -28.46 1.29 -11.63
C LEU A 894 -28.42 2.82 -11.67
N LEU A 895 -27.67 3.44 -10.77
CA LEU A 895 -27.30 4.85 -10.78
C LEU A 895 -25.80 4.96 -11.10
N LEU A 896 -25.47 5.47 -12.29
CA LEU A 896 -24.11 5.48 -12.83
C LEU A 896 -23.62 6.93 -13.00
N LEU A 897 -22.62 7.34 -12.21
CA LEU A 897 -22.25 8.76 -12.03
C LEU A 897 -20.94 9.17 -12.72
N LYS A 898 -19.87 8.38 -12.54
CA LYS A 898 -18.53 8.56 -13.13
C LYS A 898 -17.90 7.17 -13.37
N LYS A 899 -16.78 7.12 -14.10
CA LYS A 899 -15.92 5.92 -14.19
C LYS A 899 -15.69 5.36 -12.77
N LYS A 900 -15.88 4.06 -12.58
CA LYS A 900 -15.89 3.28 -11.31
C LYS A 900 -16.92 3.66 -10.23
N LYS A 901 -17.67 4.77 -10.36
CA LYS A 901 -18.64 5.26 -9.35
C LYS A 901 -20.10 4.95 -9.72
N TYR A 902 -20.69 3.94 -9.06
CA TYR A 902 -22.10 3.57 -9.22
C TYR A 902 -22.76 2.96 -7.97
N ALA A 903 -24.09 3.10 -7.88
CA ALA A 903 -24.96 2.32 -7.01
C ALA A 903 -25.86 1.43 -7.85
N ALA A 904 -26.10 0.20 -7.41
CA ALA A 904 -27.00 -0.73 -8.06
C ALA A 904 -27.85 -1.50 -7.05
N LEU A 905 -28.94 -2.10 -7.54
CA LEU A 905 -29.77 -3.05 -6.80
C LEU A 905 -29.71 -4.40 -7.50
N THR A 906 -28.84 -5.29 -7.04
CA THR A 906 -28.53 -6.57 -7.67
C THR A 906 -29.61 -7.59 -7.34
N ILE A 907 -30.15 -8.28 -8.35
CA ILE A 907 -31.19 -9.30 -8.22
C ILE A 907 -30.66 -10.70 -8.51
N SER A 908 -31.09 -11.67 -7.70
CA SER A 908 -30.72 -13.08 -7.81
C SER A 908 -31.89 -13.99 -7.43
N LYS A 909 -31.97 -15.19 -8.00
CA LYS A 909 -33.00 -16.19 -7.63
C LYS A 909 -32.53 -17.08 -6.49
N ASN A 910 -33.36 -17.20 -5.45
CA ASN A 910 -33.22 -18.18 -4.37
C ASN A 910 -33.48 -19.62 -4.85
N ASN A 911 -33.12 -20.60 -4.01
CA ASN A 911 -33.45 -22.02 -4.21
C ASN A 911 -34.96 -22.30 -4.36
N TYR A 912 -35.82 -21.38 -3.91
CA TYR A 912 -37.29 -21.48 -4.02
C TYR A 912 -37.86 -20.76 -5.26
N GLY A 913 -37.03 -20.07 -6.05
CA GLY A 913 -37.41 -19.31 -7.24
C GLY A 913 -37.62 -17.80 -7.00
N ASP A 914 -37.80 -17.38 -5.75
CA ASP A 914 -38.00 -15.97 -5.38
C ASP A 914 -36.80 -15.08 -5.74
N LEU A 915 -37.06 -13.83 -6.12
CA LEU A 915 -36.03 -12.82 -6.35
C LEU A 915 -35.61 -12.17 -5.02
N VAL A 916 -34.31 -12.16 -4.76
CA VAL A 916 -33.68 -11.42 -3.65
C VAL A 916 -32.94 -10.21 -4.20
N GLU A 917 -33.27 -9.05 -3.64
CA GLU A 917 -32.65 -7.75 -3.94
C GLU A 917 -31.54 -7.44 -2.93
N ILE A 918 -30.35 -7.14 -3.44
CA ILE A 918 -29.14 -6.83 -2.65
C ILE A 918 -28.56 -5.50 -3.14
N PRO A 919 -28.52 -4.43 -2.32
CA PRO A 919 -27.94 -3.16 -2.73
C PRO A 919 -26.41 -3.26 -2.81
N GLU A 920 -25.83 -2.69 -3.86
CA GLU A 920 -24.41 -2.78 -4.18
C GLU A 920 -23.85 -1.40 -4.54
N PHE A 921 -22.71 -1.03 -3.94
CA PHE A 921 -22.12 0.31 -4.07
C PHE A 921 -20.63 0.20 -4.42
N LYS A 922 -20.18 0.79 -5.54
CA LYS A 922 -18.78 0.80 -5.98
C LYS A 922 -18.31 2.23 -6.31
N GLY A 923 -17.08 2.58 -5.93
CA GLY A 923 -16.46 3.91 -6.12
C GLY A 923 -17.14 5.11 -5.42
N LEU A 924 -18.38 4.96 -4.96
CA LEU A 924 -19.16 6.02 -4.32
C LEU A 924 -18.53 6.50 -3.02
N ASP A 925 -18.67 7.79 -2.76
CA ASP A 925 -18.06 8.47 -1.63
C ASP A 925 -18.60 7.97 -0.27
N ILE A 926 -19.81 7.41 -0.23
CA ILE A 926 -20.34 6.67 0.92
C ILE A 926 -19.53 5.41 1.28
N VAL A 927 -18.86 4.77 0.33
CA VAL A 927 -18.02 3.57 0.54
C VAL A 927 -16.59 3.95 0.95
N ARG A 928 -16.20 5.21 0.75
CA ARG A 928 -14.84 5.69 0.99
C ARG A 928 -14.54 5.89 2.48
N ARG A 929 -13.27 5.69 2.86
CA ARG A 929 -12.80 5.76 4.26
C ARG A 929 -12.67 7.18 4.79
N ASP A 930 -12.52 8.16 3.90
CA ASP A 930 -12.29 9.58 4.21
C ASP A 930 -13.56 10.43 4.32
N TRP A 931 -14.71 9.76 4.51
CA TRP A 931 -15.99 10.37 4.85
C TRP A 931 -16.42 10.00 6.28
N CYS A 932 -17.27 10.82 6.89
CA CYS A 932 -17.75 10.56 8.26
C CYS A 932 -18.92 9.56 8.26
N LYS A 933 -19.04 8.72 9.30
CA LYS A 933 -20.11 7.70 9.41
C LYS A 933 -21.50 8.31 9.19
N PHE A 934 -21.70 9.55 9.64
CA PHE A 934 -22.94 10.32 9.45
C PHE A 934 -23.26 10.58 7.97
N ALA A 935 -22.32 11.12 7.20
CA ALA A 935 -22.51 11.36 5.77
C ALA A 935 -22.72 10.05 5.00
N GLN A 936 -22.02 8.97 5.39
CA GLN A 936 -22.24 7.62 4.85
C GLN A 936 -23.68 7.14 5.11
N LYS A 937 -24.16 7.20 6.36
CA LYS A 937 -25.52 6.80 6.75
C LYS A 937 -26.62 7.63 6.08
N VAL A 938 -26.41 8.95 5.93
CA VAL A 938 -27.33 9.83 5.20
C VAL A 938 -27.36 9.47 3.71
N GLY A 939 -26.20 9.30 3.08
CA GLY A 939 -26.09 8.92 1.67
C GLY A 939 -26.65 7.53 1.37
N GLU A 940 -26.42 6.54 2.24
CA GLU A 940 -27.05 5.22 2.15
C GLU A 940 -28.58 5.30 2.19
N ASN A 941 -29.16 6.14 3.04
CA ASN A 941 -30.62 6.28 3.14
C ASN A 941 -31.20 7.02 1.92
N VAL A 942 -30.50 8.03 1.41
CA VAL A 942 -30.84 8.66 0.12
C VAL A 942 -30.75 7.65 -1.03
N LEU A 943 -29.74 6.78 -1.05
CA LEU A 943 -29.60 5.73 -2.08
C LEU A 943 -30.66 4.63 -1.95
N LYS A 944 -31.07 4.24 -0.74
CA LYS A 944 -32.21 3.32 -0.53
C LYS A 944 -33.51 3.92 -1.08
N GLU A 945 -33.72 5.23 -0.90
CA GLU A 945 -34.88 5.93 -1.46
C GLU A 945 -34.80 6.04 -3.00
N ILE A 946 -33.63 6.35 -3.56
CA ILE A 946 -33.39 6.39 -5.02
C ILE A 946 -33.60 5.01 -5.67
N LEU A 947 -33.16 3.93 -5.02
CA LEU A 947 -33.28 2.55 -5.50
C LEU A 947 -34.60 1.86 -5.07
N SER A 948 -35.58 2.60 -4.56
CA SER A 948 -36.89 2.05 -4.16
C SER A 948 -37.86 1.92 -5.35
N ASP A 949 -38.90 1.08 -5.21
CA ASP A 949 -39.99 0.96 -6.19
C ASP A 949 -40.99 2.14 -6.17
N ILE A 950 -40.73 3.20 -5.38
CA ILE A 950 -41.58 4.38 -5.24
C ILE A 950 -41.53 5.23 -6.54
N PRO A 951 -42.60 5.95 -6.95
CA PRO A 951 -42.53 6.88 -8.08
C PRO A 951 -41.50 8.01 -7.88
N MET A 952 -40.79 8.40 -8.94
CA MET A 952 -39.65 9.35 -8.90
C MET A 952 -39.96 10.66 -8.15
N GLU A 953 -41.11 11.27 -8.42
CA GLU A 953 -41.57 12.51 -7.78
C GLU A 953 -41.59 12.40 -6.24
N LYS A 954 -42.07 11.25 -5.75
CA LYS A 954 -42.19 10.96 -4.32
C LYS A 954 -40.85 10.55 -3.69
N ARG A 955 -39.94 9.90 -4.43
CA ARG A 955 -38.54 9.70 -3.99
C ARG A 955 -37.90 11.06 -3.67
N VAL A 956 -38.07 12.04 -4.56
CA VAL A 956 -37.49 13.39 -4.41
C VAL A 956 -38.11 14.14 -3.22
N GLU A 957 -39.42 14.04 -2.99
CA GLU A 957 -40.07 14.61 -1.80
C GLU A 957 -39.60 13.96 -0.48
N ASN A 958 -39.48 12.63 -0.47
CA ASN A 958 -38.96 11.86 0.67
C ASN A 958 -37.49 12.24 0.98
N ILE A 959 -36.64 12.38 -0.04
CA ILE A 959 -35.25 12.85 0.10
C ILE A 959 -35.19 14.28 0.65
N HIS A 960 -35.98 15.22 0.11
CA HIS A 960 -35.98 16.61 0.58
C HIS A 960 -36.47 16.73 2.04
N SER A 961 -37.52 15.99 2.42
CA SER A 961 -38.03 15.98 3.80
C SER A 961 -37.07 15.31 4.77
N TYR A 962 -36.43 14.20 4.37
CA TYR A 962 -35.37 13.55 5.15
C TYR A 962 -34.18 14.49 5.40
N LEU A 963 -33.65 15.17 4.37
CA LEU A 963 -32.49 16.06 4.50
C LEU A 963 -32.76 17.27 5.42
N ARG A 964 -34.01 17.79 5.45
CA ARG A 964 -34.40 18.83 6.41
C ARG A 964 -34.38 18.34 7.85
N ASN A 965 -34.88 17.12 8.11
CA ASN A 965 -34.81 16.50 9.43
C ASN A 965 -33.36 16.24 9.86
N VAL A 966 -32.52 15.76 8.94
CA VAL A 966 -31.07 15.55 9.14
C VAL A 966 -30.35 16.85 9.50
N SER A 967 -30.71 18.00 8.89
CA SER A 967 -30.19 19.32 9.30
C SER A 967 -30.68 19.72 10.70
N LYS A 968 -31.96 19.52 11.00
CA LYS A 968 -32.54 19.82 12.32
C LYS A 968 -31.86 19.02 13.45
N ASP A 969 -31.67 17.71 13.27
CA ASP A 969 -31.02 16.85 14.27
C ASP A 969 -29.53 17.21 14.50
N LEU A 970 -28.87 17.78 13.49
CA LEU A 970 -27.52 18.32 13.59
C LEU A 970 -27.48 19.67 14.35
N GLN A 971 -28.47 20.53 14.13
CA GLN A 971 -28.62 21.79 14.89
C GLN A 971 -29.02 21.54 16.36
N GLU A 972 -29.84 20.51 16.61
CA GLU A 972 -30.28 20.08 17.95
C GLU A 972 -29.25 19.18 18.67
N ASN A 973 -28.04 19.00 18.12
CA ASN A 973 -26.93 18.21 18.68
C ASN A 973 -27.28 16.74 19.02
N LYS A 974 -28.22 16.11 18.32
CA LYS A 974 -28.62 14.70 18.57
C LYS A 974 -27.64 13.67 17.99
N ILE A 975 -26.62 14.11 17.26
CA ILE A 975 -25.68 13.23 16.54
C ILE A 975 -24.39 13.07 17.34
N GLU A 976 -24.05 11.82 17.64
CA GLU A 976 -22.82 11.43 18.30
C GLU A 976 -21.57 11.97 17.57
N THR A 977 -20.63 12.53 18.33
CA THR A 977 -19.39 13.13 17.79
C THR A 977 -18.51 12.12 17.05
N GLU A 978 -18.56 10.84 17.41
CA GLU A 978 -17.90 9.76 16.68
C GLU A 978 -18.43 9.58 15.25
N CYS A 979 -19.73 9.82 15.03
CA CYS A 979 -20.31 9.72 13.70
C CYS A 979 -19.80 10.82 12.75
N LEU A 980 -19.24 11.90 13.29
CA LEU A 980 -18.61 13.00 12.54
C LEU A 980 -17.12 12.76 12.23
N GLN A 981 -16.52 11.65 12.67
CA GLN A 981 -15.10 11.35 12.46
C GLN A 981 -14.79 10.95 11.01
N ILE A 982 -13.86 11.68 10.40
CA ILE A 982 -13.19 11.36 9.14
C ILE A 982 -11.88 10.61 9.44
N THR A 983 -11.44 9.71 8.55
CA THR A 983 -10.16 9.00 8.69
C THR A 983 -9.38 8.99 7.37
N LYS A 984 -8.09 9.40 7.37
CA LYS A 984 -7.21 9.26 6.19
C LYS A 984 -5.85 8.67 6.58
N GLN A 985 -5.23 7.92 5.68
CA GLN A 985 -4.00 7.16 5.92
C GLN A 985 -2.75 8.01 5.62
N LEU A 986 -1.69 7.85 6.42
CA LEU A 986 -0.41 8.52 6.21
C LEU A 986 0.42 7.81 5.13
N SER A 987 0.46 8.37 3.91
CA SER A 987 1.28 7.90 2.79
C SER A 987 2.80 8.03 2.97
N GLN A 988 3.24 8.92 3.87
CA GLN A 988 4.64 9.17 4.27
C GLN A 988 4.75 9.21 5.80
N SER A 989 5.95 9.24 6.37
CA SER A 989 6.10 9.47 7.80
C SER A 989 5.81 10.93 8.15
N VAL A 990 5.36 11.18 9.40
CA VAL A 990 4.87 12.51 9.82
C VAL A 990 5.93 13.62 9.65
N GLY A 991 7.22 13.30 9.70
CA GLY A 991 8.33 14.26 9.48
C GLY A 991 8.77 14.45 8.01
N GLU A 992 8.27 13.64 7.08
CA GLU A 992 8.56 13.76 5.64
C GLU A 992 7.62 14.74 4.92
N TYR A 993 6.44 15.03 5.48
CA TYR A 993 5.47 16.05 5.01
C TYR A 993 5.96 17.49 5.18
N ARG A 994 7.14 17.81 4.62
CA ARG A 994 7.71 19.16 4.62
C ARG A 994 6.81 20.09 3.82
N ASN A 995 6.54 21.26 4.38
CA ASN A 995 5.69 22.34 3.87
C ASN A 995 4.18 22.03 3.70
N THR A 996 3.76 20.79 3.38
CA THR A 996 2.32 20.42 3.26
C THR A 996 1.64 19.99 4.56
N ALA A 997 2.38 19.74 5.65
CA ALA A 997 1.78 19.32 6.92
C ALA A 997 0.73 20.28 7.50
N TYR A 998 0.79 21.58 7.16
CA TYR A 998 -0.17 22.58 7.62
C TYR A 998 -1.44 22.67 6.76
N SER A 999 -1.47 22.15 5.52
CA SER A 999 -2.69 22.10 4.71
C SER A 999 -3.47 20.78 4.83
N LEU A 1000 -2.84 19.71 5.34
CA LEU A 1000 -3.43 18.37 5.45
C LEU A 1000 -3.94 18.08 6.88
N PRO A 1001 -5.27 18.06 7.15
CA PRO A 1001 -5.79 17.95 8.52
C PRO A 1001 -5.39 16.67 9.26
N HIS A 1002 -5.30 15.54 8.54
CA HIS A 1002 -4.83 14.27 9.12
C HIS A 1002 -3.36 14.33 9.53
N VAL A 1003 -2.50 15.05 8.79
CA VAL A 1003 -1.10 15.26 9.17
C VAL A 1003 -0.98 16.19 10.37
N GLN A 1004 -1.76 17.28 10.43
CA GLN A 1004 -1.82 18.15 11.62
C GLN A 1004 -2.21 17.36 12.88
N VAL A 1005 -3.26 16.52 12.80
CA VAL A 1005 -3.72 15.71 13.93
C VAL A 1005 -2.69 14.64 14.30
N ALA A 1006 -2.02 14.01 13.33
CA ALA A 1006 -0.92 13.08 13.60
C ALA A 1006 0.26 13.75 14.32
N MET A 1007 0.71 14.91 13.84
CA MET A 1007 1.74 15.72 14.51
C MET A 1007 1.34 16.06 15.95
N ARG A 1008 0.12 16.56 16.14
CA ARG A 1008 -0.40 16.93 17.47
C ARG A 1008 -0.45 15.72 18.40
N MET A 1009 -1.04 14.59 17.99
CA MET A 1009 -1.14 13.40 18.84
C MET A 1009 0.21 12.70 19.09
N ASN A 1010 1.17 12.83 18.18
CA ASN A 1010 2.54 12.37 18.43
C ASN A 1010 3.23 13.26 19.48
N ILE A 1011 3.01 14.57 19.46
CA ILE A 1011 3.59 15.52 20.42
C ILE A 1011 2.91 15.46 21.80
N THR A 1012 1.58 15.36 21.87
CA THR A 1012 0.82 15.49 23.14
C THR A 1012 0.44 14.16 23.77
N MET A 1013 0.22 13.11 22.98
CA MET A 1013 -0.22 11.78 23.45
C MET A 1013 0.80 10.67 23.19
N ASN A 1014 1.96 11.01 22.59
CA ASN A 1014 3.00 10.05 22.20
C ASN A 1014 2.45 8.85 21.40
N ARG A 1015 1.40 9.09 20.58
CA ARG A 1015 0.69 8.03 19.83
C ARG A 1015 1.55 7.43 18.71
N ASN A 1016 2.59 8.14 18.29
CA ASN A 1016 3.62 7.71 17.35
C ASN A 1016 3.08 7.12 16.03
N PHE A 1017 2.07 7.80 15.46
CA PHE A 1017 1.61 7.57 14.08
C PHE A 1017 2.78 7.61 13.10
N LYS A 1018 2.88 6.58 12.26
CA LYS A 1018 3.91 6.35 11.24
C LYS A 1018 3.28 6.28 9.83
N LYS A 1019 4.12 6.14 8.81
CA LYS A 1019 3.68 5.79 7.45
C LYS A 1019 2.86 4.50 7.50
N GLY A 1020 1.67 4.52 6.89
CA GLY A 1020 0.73 3.42 6.86
C GLY A 1020 -0.38 3.49 7.92
N ASP A 1021 -0.27 4.33 8.95
CA ASP A 1021 -1.34 4.42 9.96
C ASP A 1021 -2.50 5.30 9.52
N VAL A 1022 -3.70 4.95 9.99
CA VAL A 1022 -4.96 5.66 9.73
C VAL A 1022 -5.23 6.66 10.86
N VAL A 1023 -5.39 7.94 10.50
CA VAL A 1023 -5.56 9.04 11.46
C VAL A 1023 -6.99 9.54 11.43
N GLY A 1024 -7.69 9.41 12.56
CA GLY A 1024 -9.03 9.96 12.77
C GLY A 1024 -9.00 11.45 13.14
N TYR A 1025 -9.83 12.25 12.49
CA TYR A 1025 -10.01 13.67 12.76
C TYR A 1025 -11.46 14.10 12.51
N VAL A 1026 -11.90 15.17 13.16
CA VAL A 1026 -13.18 15.84 12.85
C VAL A 1026 -12.86 17.14 12.14
N HIS A 1027 -13.58 17.44 11.06
CA HIS A 1027 -13.48 18.70 10.34
C HIS A 1027 -14.84 19.42 10.43
N PRO A 1028 -14.90 20.67 10.91
CA PRO A 1028 -16.12 21.46 10.75
C PRO A 1028 -16.25 21.84 9.28
N ILE A 1029 -17.37 21.49 8.63
CA ILE A 1029 -18.01 22.13 7.45
C ILE A 1029 -18.90 21.09 6.73
N VAL A 1030 -20.12 21.52 6.36
CA VAL A 1030 -21.19 20.67 5.80
C VAL A 1030 -21.18 20.64 4.26
N THR A 1031 -20.35 21.45 3.58
CA THR A 1031 -20.42 21.66 2.11
C THR A 1031 -20.22 20.38 1.28
N ARG A 1032 -19.47 19.39 1.79
CA ARG A 1032 -19.18 18.14 1.07
C ARG A 1032 -20.41 17.26 0.82
N ILE A 1033 -21.51 17.43 1.56
CA ILE A 1033 -22.70 16.57 1.43
C ILE A 1033 -23.42 16.77 0.08
N ILE A 1034 -23.19 17.91 -0.59
CA ILE A 1034 -23.88 18.29 -1.84
C ILE A 1034 -23.17 17.74 -3.09
N GLU A 1035 -21.86 17.50 -3.00
CA GLU A 1035 -20.94 17.19 -4.08
C GLU A 1035 -21.21 15.89 -4.89
N PRO A 1036 -21.81 14.80 -4.34
CA PRO A 1036 -21.99 13.56 -5.10
C PRO A 1036 -23.05 13.61 -6.22
N LEU A 1037 -24.00 14.53 -6.18
CA LEU A 1037 -25.25 14.46 -6.95
C LEU A 1037 -25.30 15.44 -8.14
N ASN A 1038 -24.46 15.15 -9.14
CA ASN A 1038 -24.25 15.97 -10.36
C ASN A 1038 -25.50 16.15 -11.27
N GLU A 1039 -26.63 15.54 -10.92
CA GLU A 1039 -27.93 15.65 -11.64
C GLU A 1039 -29.02 16.29 -10.77
N THR A 1040 -28.68 16.83 -9.59
CA THR A 1040 -29.62 17.51 -8.70
C THR A 1040 -29.24 18.97 -8.49
N ASP A 1041 -30.23 19.82 -8.21
CA ASP A 1041 -30.00 21.22 -7.87
C ASP A 1041 -29.26 21.36 -6.53
N ALA A 1042 -27.96 21.63 -6.62
CA ALA A 1042 -27.08 21.87 -5.48
C ALA A 1042 -27.54 23.04 -4.58
N VAL A 1043 -28.22 24.05 -5.14
CA VAL A 1043 -28.79 25.17 -4.37
C VAL A 1043 -29.96 24.68 -3.51
N LYS A 1044 -30.79 23.77 -4.04
CA LYS A 1044 -31.95 23.20 -3.35
C LYS A 1044 -31.55 22.16 -2.29
N ILE A 1045 -30.45 21.44 -2.49
CA ILE A 1045 -29.85 20.60 -1.43
C ILE A 1045 -29.23 21.49 -0.34
N ALA A 1046 -28.49 22.55 -0.71
CA ALA A 1046 -27.98 23.53 0.25
C ALA A 1046 -29.11 24.17 1.08
N GLU A 1047 -30.22 24.54 0.46
CA GLU A 1047 -31.44 25.02 1.12
C GLU A 1047 -32.00 23.99 2.11
N CYS A 1048 -32.21 22.74 1.69
CA CYS A 1048 -32.73 21.68 2.56
C CYS A 1048 -31.79 21.36 3.73
N LEU A 1049 -30.49 21.58 3.57
CA LEU A 1049 -29.49 21.43 4.64
C LEU A 1049 -29.32 22.69 5.51
N GLY A 1050 -29.97 23.81 5.19
CA GLY A 1050 -29.84 25.06 5.94
C GLY A 1050 -28.53 25.81 5.72
N LEU A 1051 -27.92 25.67 4.54
CA LEU A 1051 -26.61 26.21 4.18
C LEU A 1051 -26.72 27.51 3.36
N ASP A 1052 -25.62 28.27 3.30
CA ASP A 1052 -25.56 29.53 2.55
C ASP A 1052 -25.65 29.30 1.03
N MET A 1053 -26.89 29.40 0.52
CA MET A 1053 -27.23 29.26 -0.90
C MET A 1053 -26.40 30.16 -1.82
N LYS A 1054 -25.85 31.29 -1.33
CA LYS A 1054 -25.05 32.21 -2.16
C LYS A 1054 -23.77 31.56 -2.68
N LYS A 1055 -23.24 30.55 -1.98
CA LYS A 1055 -22.03 29.81 -2.39
C LYS A 1055 -22.26 28.76 -3.47
N PHE A 1056 -23.51 28.46 -3.78
CA PHE A 1056 -23.91 27.41 -4.72
C PHE A 1056 -24.67 27.93 -5.94
N LYS A 1057 -24.95 29.23 -6.02
CA LYS A 1057 -25.69 29.85 -7.13
C LYS A 1057 -24.79 30.16 -8.34
N THR A 1058 -24.92 29.36 -9.40
CA THR A 1058 -24.72 29.83 -10.78
C THR A 1058 -25.92 30.68 -11.19
N SER A 1059 -25.81 32.01 -11.08
CA SER A 1059 -26.95 32.92 -11.27
C SER A 1059 -26.98 33.62 -12.64
N SER A 1060 -27.79 33.13 -13.56
CA SER A 1060 -28.11 33.80 -14.83
C SER A 1060 -29.25 34.83 -14.66
N LYS A 1061 -28.90 36.04 -14.22
CA LYS A 1061 -29.71 37.26 -14.44
C LYS A 1061 -28.78 38.44 -14.73
N SER A 1062 -29.16 39.28 -15.69
CA SER A 1062 -28.32 40.40 -16.15
C SER A 1062 -28.11 41.43 -15.04
N VAL A 1063 -26.84 41.67 -14.69
CA VAL A 1063 -26.43 42.63 -13.66
C VAL A 1063 -26.70 44.09 -14.09
N PHE A 1064 -26.95 44.32 -15.38
CA PHE A 1064 -27.08 45.67 -15.95
C PHE A 1064 -28.49 46.28 -15.84
N GLU A 1065 -29.49 45.50 -15.43
CA GLU A 1065 -30.89 45.94 -15.38
C GLU A 1065 -31.26 46.80 -14.17
N ASN A 1066 -30.62 46.56 -13.02
CA ASN A 1066 -30.94 47.18 -11.73
C ASN A 1066 -29.66 47.55 -10.96
N CYS A 1067 -29.67 48.65 -10.21
CA CYS A 1067 -28.57 48.98 -9.33
C CYS A 1067 -28.49 48.00 -8.14
N VAL A 1068 -27.28 47.68 -7.69
CA VAL A 1068 -27.04 46.86 -6.49
C VAL A 1068 -27.53 47.56 -5.21
N ASN A 1069 -27.59 48.90 -5.22
CA ASN A 1069 -28.22 49.68 -4.18
C ASN A 1069 -29.75 49.68 -4.36
N THR A 1070 -30.47 48.99 -3.48
CA THR A 1070 -31.94 48.88 -3.49
C THR A 1070 -32.69 50.21 -3.43
N ASN A 1071 -32.03 51.28 -2.99
CA ASN A 1071 -32.61 52.61 -2.88
C ASN A 1071 -32.35 53.46 -4.15
N CYS A 1072 -31.78 52.88 -5.20
CA CYS A 1072 -31.35 53.56 -6.41
C CYS A 1072 -32.03 52.97 -7.66
N ASN A 1073 -33.03 53.67 -8.18
CA ASN A 1073 -33.82 53.23 -9.34
C ASN A 1073 -33.13 53.48 -10.71
N SER A 1074 -31.85 53.83 -10.73
CA SER A 1074 -31.11 53.99 -11.99
C SER A 1074 -30.64 52.62 -12.52
N LYS A 1075 -30.60 52.46 -13.84
CA LYS A 1075 -30.16 51.21 -14.46
C LYS A 1075 -28.69 51.32 -14.86
N PRO A 1076 -27.78 50.42 -14.42
CA PRO A 1076 -26.37 50.48 -14.79
C PRO A 1076 -26.12 50.62 -16.30
N ILE A 1077 -26.93 49.98 -17.14
CA ILE A 1077 -26.87 50.09 -18.61
C ILE A 1077 -26.96 51.53 -19.15
N GLN A 1078 -27.60 52.46 -18.41
CA GLN A 1078 -27.69 53.88 -18.79
C GLN A 1078 -26.35 54.62 -18.66
N PHE A 1079 -25.37 54.05 -17.95
CA PHE A 1079 -24.03 54.60 -17.73
C PHE A 1079 -22.96 53.81 -18.49
N GLY A 1080 -23.31 53.20 -19.62
CA GLY A 1080 -22.41 52.35 -20.43
C GLY A 1080 -21.03 52.98 -20.70
N SER A 1081 -20.97 54.28 -21.02
CA SER A 1081 -19.70 54.99 -21.23
C SER A 1081 -18.82 55.06 -19.97
N SER A 1082 -19.41 55.15 -18.78
CA SER A 1082 -18.69 55.10 -17.51
C SER A 1082 -18.20 53.68 -17.20
N ILE A 1083 -19.01 52.65 -17.50
CA ILE A 1083 -18.62 51.24 -17.35
C ILE A 1083 -17.45 50.91 -18.30
N VAL A 1084 -17.49 51.36 -19.55
CA VAL A 1084 -16.39 51.19 -20.52
C VAL A 1084 -15.14 51.94 -20.08
N ASN A 1085 -15.26 53.17 -19.55
CA ASN A 1085 -14.11 53.90 -19.03
C ASN A 1085 -13.46 53.19 -17.83
N GLU A 1086 -14.26 52.73 -16.85
CA GLU A 1086 -13.75 52.01 -15.69
C GLU A 1086 -13.07 50.70 -16.11
N LEU A 1087 -13.69 49.94 -17.04
CA LEU A 1087 -13.12 48.72 -17.60
C LEU A 1087 -11.79 48.97 -18.32
N LEU A 1088 -11.66 50.09 -19.04
CA LEU A 1088 -10.40 50.47 -19.68
C LEU A 1088 -9.31 50.85 -18.67
N VAL A 1089 -9.67 51.48 -17.55
CA VAL A 1089 -8.75 51.76 -16.42
C VAL A 1089 -8.31 50.46 -15.74
N ASP A 1090 -9.25 49.55 -15.47
CA ASP A 1090 -8.98 48.24 -14.89
C ASP A 1090 -8.06 47.38 -15.78
N ILE A 1091 -8.34 47.32 -17.08
CA ILE A 1091 -7.48 46.66 -18.08
C ILE A 1091 -6.09 47.29 -18.11
N GLN A 1092 -5.98 48.63 -18.05
CA GLN A 1092 -4.68 49.32 -17.97
C GLN A 1092 -3.93 48.99 -16.67
N MET A 1093 -4.62 48.89 -15.53
CA MET A 1093 -4.01 48.51 -14.24
C MET A 1093 -3.53 47.06 -14.24
N VAL A 1094 -4.29 46.12 -14.81
CA VAL A 1094 -3.90 44.71 -14.94
C VAL A 1094 -2.72 44.56 -15.91
N LEU A 1095 -2.74 45.25 -17.05
CA LEU A 1095 -1.61 45.30 -17.99
C LEU A 1095 -0.37 45.93 -17.35
N GLN A 1096 -0.51 47.05 -16.62
CA GLN A 1096 0.60 47.67 -15.89
C GLN A 1096 1.20 46.70 -14.87
N ARG A 1097 0.36 45.98 -14.10
CA ARG A 1097 0.83 44.98 -13.12
C ARG A 1097 1.62 43.84 -13.78
N PHE A 1098 1.25 43.42 -14.98
CA PHE A 1098 2.00 42.45 -15.78
C PHE A 1098 3.34 43.03 -16.29
N TYR A 1099 3.32 44.21 -16.92
CA TYR A 1099 4.51 44.88 -17.43
C TYR A 1099 5.47 45.40 -16.34
N GLU A 1100 4.98 45.56 -15.12
CA GLU A 1100 5.81 45.81 -13.93
C GLU A 1100 6.76 44.66 -13.60
N ASN A 1101 6.50 43.46 -14.12
CA ASN A 1101 7.45 42.35 -14.22
C ASN A 1101 8.09 41.92 -12.88
N TRP A 1102 7.32 41.95 -11.79
CA TRP A 1102 7.74 41.45 -10.48
C TRP A 1102 7.98 39.94 -10.52
N LEU A 1103 9.11 39.51 -9.96
CA LEU A 1103 9.53 38.11 -9.85
C LEU A 1103 9.65 37.70 -8.38
N ILE A 1104 8.90 36.68 -7.98
CA ILE A 1104 8.98 36.06 -6.65
C ILE A 1104 9.82 34.78 -6.72
N CYS A 1105 10.58 34.47 -5.67
CA CYS A 1105 11.27 33.19 -5.58
C CYS A 1105 10.27 32.05 -5.29
N ASN A 1106 10.41 30.93 -6.00
CA ASN A 1106 9.56 29.74 -5.83
C ASN A 1106 9.97 28.84 -4.65
N ASP A 1107 11.08 29.12 -3.96
CA ASP A 1107 11.44 28.47 -2.70
C ASP A 1107 10.57 29.08 -1.58
N PRO A 1108 9.65 28.32 -0.94
CA PRO A 1108 8.73 28.86 0.07
C PRO A 1108 9.41 29.37 1.34
N LEU A 1109 10.73 29.14 1.50
CA LEU A 1109 11.55 29.67 2.58
C LEU A 1109 12.26 30.99 2.18
N CYS A 1110 12.11 31.44 0.93
CA CYS A 1110 12.75 32.63 0.39
C CYS A 1110 11.70 33.64 -0.11
N ASN A 1111 11.26 34.54 0.77
CA ASN A 1111 10.35 35.65 0.42
C ASN A 1111 11.02 36.77 -0.40
N ASN A 1112 11.94 36.43 -1.31
CA ASN A 1112 12.57 37.40 -2.20
C ASN A 1112 11.63 37.74 -3.36
N ASN A 1113 11.21 39.01 -3.44
CA ASN A 1113 10.48 39.57 -4.58
C ASN A 1113 11.32 40.71 -5.18
N THR A 1114 11.55 40.68 -6.50
CA THR A 1114 12.45 41.61 -7.19
C THR A 1114 12.04 41.84 -8.64
N LYS A 1115 12.51 42.92 -9.27
CA LYS A 1115 12.46 43.13 -10.72
C LYS A 1115 13.79 42.84 -11.42
N ASP A 1116 14.84 42.54 -10.65
CA ASP A 1116 16.18 42.29 -11.16
C ASP A 1116 16.37 40.84 -11.61
N PHE A 1117 16.77 40.67 -12.86
CA PHE A 1117 17.04 39.36 -13.45
C PHE A 1117 18.46 38.89 -13.12
N SER A 1118 18.58 37.68 -12.60
CA SER A 1118 19.87 37.00 -12.48
C SER A 1118 20.38 36.59 -13.86
N HIS A 1119 21.65 36.87 -14.14
CA HIS A 1119 22.36 36.37 -15.34
C HIS A 1119 22.62 34.84 -15.29
N VAL A 1120 22.33 34.19 -14.16
CA VAL A 1120 22.37 32.73 -14.00
C VAL A 1120 20.94 32.21 -13.99
N SER A 1121 20.61 31.31 -14.91
CA SER A 1121 19.29 30.67 -15.01
C SER A 1121 19.36 29.17 -14.71
N PHE A 1122 18.22 28.61 -14.30
CA PHE A 1122 18.00 27.19 -14.04
C PHE A 1122 16.60 26.82 -14.53
N GLN A 1123 16.48 25.77 -15.36
CA GLN A 1123 15.21 25.37 -16.00
C GLN A 1123 14.46 26.54 -16.65
N GLY A 1124 15.18 27.35 -17.46
CA GLY A 1124 14.66 28.53 -18.16
C GLY A 1124 14.49 29.79 -17.30
N ASN A 1125 14.22 29.65 -16.00
CA ASN A 1125 13.96 30.77 -15.10
C ASN A 1125 15.25 31.32 -14.47
N SER A 1126 15.31 32.61 -14.12
CA SER A 1126 16.45 33.19 -13.40
C SER A 1126 16.60 32.56 -12.01
N LEU A 1127 17.83 32.22 -11.58
CA LEU A 1127 18.07 31.72 -10.23
C LEU A 1127 17.95 32.87 -9.21
N CYS A 1128 17.32 32.63 -8.06
CA CYS A 1128 17.23 33.65 -7.00
C CYS A 1128 18.62 33.95 -6.43
N THR A 1129 19.00 35.23 -6.47
CA THR A 1129 20.30 35.73 -6.01
C THR A 1129 20.51 35.57 -4.50
N ILE A 1130 19.42 35.52 -3.71
CA ILE A 1130 19.46 35.39 -2.24
C ILE A 1130 19.63 33.92 -1.82
N CYS A 1131 18.64 33.05 -2.05
CA CYS A 1131 18.72 31.65 -1.58
C CYS A 1131 19.61 30.76 -2.45
N LYS A 1132 19.84 31.12 -3.73
CA LYS A 1132 20.60 30.36 -4.72
C LYS A 1132 20.12 28.92 -4.93
N LYS A 1133 18.84 28.66 -4.63
CA LYS A 1133 18.19 27.34 -4.68
C LYS A 1133 16.88 27.39 -5.46
N GLY A 1134 15.96 28.28 -5.05
CA GLY A 1134 14.77 28.58 -5.84
C GLY A 1134 15.08 29.44 -7.06
N THR A 1135 14.21 29.34 -8.06
CA THR A 1135 14.17 30.24 -9.21
C THR A 1135 13.20 31.38 -8.97
N LEU A 1136 13.39 32.47 -9.72
CA LEU A 1136 12.53 33.63 -9.79
C LEU A 1136 11.48 33.39 -10.87
N ILE A 1137 10.21 33.33 -10.47
CA ILE A 1137 9.04 33.17 -11.33
C ILE A 1137 8.22 34.46 -11.32
N ARG A 1138 7.48 34.76 -12.39
CA ARG A 1138 6.61 35.94 -12.45
C ARG A 1138 5.54 35.87 -11.35
N GLN A 1139 5.34 36.98 -10.63
CA GLN A 1139 4.30 37.13 -9.61
C GLN A 1139 2.90 37.38 -10.22
N PHE A 1140 2.85 37.66 -11.53
CA PHE A 1140 1.63 37.74 -12.32
C PHE A 1140 1.97 37.27 -13.73
N THR A 1141 1.37 36.16 -14.14
CA THR A 1141 1.75 35.39 -15.35
C THR A 1141 0.94 35.79 -16.58
N GLU A 1142 1.40 35.35 -17.75
CA GLU A 1142 0.75 35.50 -19.04
C GLU A 1142 -0.66 34.88 -19.02
N MET A 1143 -0.80 33.73 -18.35
CA MET A 1143 -2.04 32.98 -18.23
C MET A 1143 -3.01 33.62 -17.21
N GLU A 1144 -2.52 34.25 -16.14
CA GLU A 1144 -3.36 35.05 -15.24
C GLU A 1144 -3.84 36.34 -15.92
N LEU A 1145 -2.99 36.99 -16.71
CA LEU A 1145 -3.39 38.12 -17.56
C LEU A 1145 -4.46 37.69 -18.57
N PHE A 1146 -4.25 36.57 -19.28
CA PHE A 1146 -5.23 36.03 -20.24
C PHE A 1146 -6.56 35.70 -19.56
N ASN A 1147 -6.53 34.95 -18.46
CA ASN A 1147 -7.73 34.63 -17.68
C ASN A 1147 -8.48 35.88 -17.20
N GLN A 1148 -7.77 36.93 -16.78
CA GLN A 1148 -8.40 38.17 -16.32
C GLN A 1148 -9.04 38.97 -17.48
N LEU A 1149 -8.38 39.00 -18.65
CA LEU A 1149 -8.93 39.64 -19.86
C LEU A 1149 -10.11 38.87 -20.45
N ASP A 1150 -10.06 37.53 -20.46
CA ASP A 1150 -11.19 36.72 -20.92
C ASP A 1150 -12.34 36.72 -19.91
N TYR A 1151 -12.07 36.80 -18.60
CA TYR A 1151 -13.09 37.07 -17.58
C TYR A 1151 -13.80 38.42 -17.83
N TYR A 1152 -13.05 39.49 -18.11
CA TYR A 1152 -13.62 40.78 -18.49
C TYR A 1152 -14.47 40.67 -19.76
N LYS A 1153 -14.02 39.93 -20.78
CA LYS A 1153 -14.81 39.67 -22.00
C LYS A 1153 -16.10 38.89 -21.68
N GLN A 1154 -16.01 37.79 -20.94
CA GLN A 1154 -17.15 36.97 -20.52
C GLN A 1154 -18.19 37.76 -19.73
N MET A 1155 -17.78 38.69 -18.86
CA MET A 1155 -18.70 39.58 -18.10
C MET A 1155 -19.65 40.41 -18.99
N PHE A 1156 -19.30 40.67 -20.26
CA PHE A 1156 -20.11 41.45 -21.19
C PHE A 1156 -20.57 40.66 -22.43
N THR A 1157 -20.26 39.35 -22.51
CA THR A 1157 -20.84 38.48 -23.54
C THR A 1157 -22.15 37.89 -23.01
N LEU A 1158 -23.28 38.35 -23.54
CA LEU A 1158 -24.58 37.72 -23.35
C LEU A 1158 -24.74 36.60 -24.40
N ASP A 1159 -25.44 35.52 -24.04
CA ASP A 1159 -25.75 34.42 -24.97
C ASP A 1159 -26.47 34.93 -26.23
N GLU A 1160 -26.19 34.30 -27.38
CA GLU A 1160 -26.71 34.68 -28.71
C GLU A 1160 -28.25 34.61 -28.85
N ARG A 1161 -28.96 34.22 -27.80
CA ARG A 1161 -30.42 34.08 -27.76
C ARG A 1161 -31.16 35.36 -27.32
N ASP A 1162 -30.49 36.35 -26.75
CA ASP A 1162 -31.08 37.62 -26.25
C ASP A 1162 -30.69 38.87 -27.08
N ILE A 1163 -30.51 38.72 -28.40
CA ILE A 1163 -30.12 39.83 -29.29
C ILE A 1163 -31.32 40.76 -29.59
N ASN A 1164 -31.45 41.85 -28.83
CA ASN A 1164 -32.13 43.06 -29.33
C ASN A 1164 -31.70 44.41 -28.68
N VAL A 1165 -30.42 44.57 -28.33
CA VAL A 1165 -29.85 45.88 -27.89
C VAL A 1165 -28.47 46.11 -28.53
N PRO A 1166 -28.19 47.26 -29.17
CA PRO A 1166 -26.96 47.49 -29.93
C PRO A 1166 -25.76 47.90 -29.04
N PHE A 1167 -25.31 47.03 -28.13
CA PHE A 1167 -24.16 47.31 -27.26
C PHE A 1167 -22.80 47.13 -27.97
N PHE A 1168 -22.73 46.23 -28.96
CA PHE A 1168 -21.51 45.95 -29.76
C PHE A 1168 -21.00 47.16 -30.58
N ALA A 1169 -21.82 48.19 -30.79
CA ALA A 1169 -21.45 49.36 -31.59
C ALA A 1169 -20.51 50.36 -30.88
N ILE A 1170 -20.30 50.22 -29.56
CA ILE A 1170 -19.58 51.22 -28.74
C ILE A 1170 -18.09 50.88 -28.54
N LEU A 1171 -17.68 49.63 -28.76
CA LEU A 1171 -16.30 49.14 -28.51
C LEU A 1171 -15.34 49.25 -29.72
N LEU A 1172 -15.70 50.00 -30.76
CA LEU A 1172 -14.78 50.43 -31.82
C LEU A 1172 -14.66 51.95 -31.79
N PRO A 1173 -13.48 52.46 -31.39
CA PRO A 1173 -12.56 52.90 -32.45
C PRO A 1173 -11.13 52.34 -32.30
N THR A 1174 -10.77 51.46 -33.24
CA THR A 1174 -9.50 51.55 -34.00
C THR A 1174 -8.19 51.91 -33.27
N GLN A 1175 -7.79 51.17 -32.22
CA GLN A 1175 -6.35 51.10 -31.91
C GLN A 1175 -5.82 49.84 -31.16
N ILE A 1176 -6.66 48.92 -30.72
CA ILE A 1176 -6.18 47.64 -30.16
C ILE A 1176 -5.93 46.64 -31.30
N LYS A 1177 -4.73 46.70 -31.88
CA LYS A 1177 -4.05 45.53 -32.45
C LYS A 1177 -2.96 45.12 -31.47
N CYS A 1178 -3.07 43.90 -30.96
CA CYS A 1178 -2.00 43.14 -30.33
C CYS A 1178 -1.92 41.79 -31.06
#